data_AF-A0A971FUC0-F1
#
_entry.id   AF-A0A971FUC0-F1
#
_cell.length_a   1.000
_cell.length_b   1.000
_cell.length_c   1.000
_cell.angle_alpha   90.00
_cell.angle_beta   90.00
_cell.angle_gamma   90.00
#
_symmetry.space_group_name_H-M   'P 1'
#
loop_
_entity.id
_entity.type
_entity.pdbx_description
1 polymer ?
#
loop_
_entity_poly.entity_id
_entity_poly.type
_entity_poly.pdbx_seq_one_letter_code
_entity_poly.pdbx_strand_id
1 'polypeptide(L)'
;MNFDLVKRYVNAAYAAGLNVYGHTLAWHSQQPIGWLKSLLKDKPAEDLTSGDVKVGVEVSRKDFRTTQNVGWTADKTQYGFSLNFSNTDGLNIHTTKQVNSWEVQFVAFSDLGLTKGKTYKMKMMIKGSKAGKLHTKVGDWSTGKTADISFTTEWKEVEQTYASIPSSDFLLLQCGDFVGDIYIRTISFEEEKWAKNVTEDRRCLAIHATEKQSEVWDNQFWLVPGSFAANAKYELSMDIRADKAATTSTQIHNDPSNYVGNGIGNINFTTEWKTINLSGTLTSAGKSIAFNLSELADENTYYFDNISLKVNGIEKIKNGDLEGTDVSSFAAKEYSKGVEAPEIATSISYLYMPTSTPLTPQEQHDTLVYAMDKWIKGMMQACNGKVKAWDVVNEAISGGGNDGQGNYTLQHSSGYVPGATTWDVGGDAFYWQDYMGDLEYVRQAVRLARKYGPEDLKLFINDYNLESDWDSNKKVKSLINWIKKWEADGETKIDGIGTQMHISCYMNETTQANKKRAITNMFKLMAQTGKLVRVSEFDMGMVDANGKDVPTDQMTEVMHKRMANYYEWILKQYLTLIPADQQWGFCQWCATDSPSNSGWRANTPVGIWALNYAYRKHIYAGVVRGLGGVLTGLDEIEVNQPTTTEEVIFNLQGQRMQAEYDELPAGIYIVNGKKVMKK
;
A
#
# COMPACT_ATOMS: atom_id res chain seq x y z
N MET A 1 8.49 -12.88 -4.58
CA MET A 1 9.41 -11.74 -4.77
C MET A 1 10.31 -12.05 -5.96
N ASN A 2 10.56 -11.07 -6.84
CA ASN A 2 11.46 -11.22 -7.99
C ASN A 2 12.68 -10.31 -7.78
N PHE A 3 13.89 -10.88 -7.83
CA PHE A 3 15.16 -10.18 -7.61
C PHE A 3 16.03 -10.09 -8.88
N ASP A 4 15.49 -10.37 -10.06
CA ASP A 4 16.29 -10.45 -11.29
C ASP A 4 16.84 -9.09 -11.73
N LEU A 5 16.13 -8.00 -11.42
CA LEU A 5 16.66 -6.65 -11.63
C LEU A 5 17.89 -6.39 -10.74
N VAL A 6 17.83 -6.77 -9.47
CA VAL A 6 18.97 -6.64 -8.53
C VAL A 6 20.17 -7.42 -9.05
N LYS A 7 19.97 -8.70 -9.42
CA LYS A 7 21.06 -9.53 -9.97
C LYS A 7 21.71 -8.88 -11.19
N ARG A 8 20.91 -8.39 -12.14
CA ARG A 8 21.42 -7.71 -13.35
C ARG A 8 22.20 -6.45 -13.01
N TYR A 9 21.68 -5.62 -12.11
CA TYR A 9 22.33 -4.38 -11.70
C TYR A 9 23.67 -4.64 -11.01
N VAL A 10 23.68 -5.51 -10.00
CA VAL A 10 24.90 -5.84 -9.24
C VAL A 10 25.95 -6.50 -10.14
N ASN A 11 25.55 -7.41 -11.04
CA ASN A 11 26.48 -8.02 -11.99
C ASN A 11 27.04 -7.00 -12.99
N ALA A 12 26.22 -6.06 -13.48
CA ALA A 12 26.68 -5.01 -14.39
C ALA A 12 27.68 -4.07 -13.71
N ALA A 13 27.39 -3.62 -12.49
CA ALA A 13 28.31 -2.79 -11.71
C ALA A 13 29.65 -3.50 -11.47
N TYR A 14 29.59 -4.76 -11.04
CA TYR A 14 30.79 -5.56 -10.79
C TYR A 14 31.61 -5.81 -12.07
N ALA A 15 30.95 -6.11 -13.20
CA ALA A 15 31.60 -6.25 -14.49
C ALA A 15 32.27 -4.96 -14.98
N ALA A 16 31.76 -3.80 -14.55
CA ALA A 16 32.36 -2.48 -14.78
C ALA A 16 33.48 -2.12 -13.77
N GLY A 17 33.83 -3.03 -12.86
CA GLY A 17 34.85 -2.78 -11.82
C GLY A 17 34.38 -1.88 -10.68
N LEU A 18 33.07 -1.70 -10.52
CA LEU A 18 32.48 -0.88 -9.46
C LEU A 18 32.08 -1.73 -8.26
N ASN A 19 32.29 -1.16 -7.07
CA ASN A 19 31.71 -1.69 -5.84
C ASN A 19 30.30 -1.13 -5.65
N VAL A 20 29.41 -1.97 -5.11
CA VAL A 20 28.02 -1.58 -4.82
C VAL A 20 27.84 -1.50 -3.31
N TYR A 21 27.20 -0.43 -2.87
CA TYR A 21 26.70 -0.25 -1.51
C TYR A 21 25.17 -0.45 -1.53
N GLY A 22 24.64 -1.24 -0.60
CA GLY A 22 23.22 -1.50 -0.52
C GLY A 22 22.50 -0.42 0.29
N HIS A 23 21.49 0.22 -0.30
CA HIS A 23 20.86 1.39 0.31
C HIS A 23 20.00 1.09 1.53
N THR A 24 19.08 0.12 1.53
CA THR A 24 18.35 -0.24 2.77
C THR A 24 17.81 -1.66 2.74
N LEU A 25 17.83 -2.34 3.89
CA LEU A 25 17.20 -3.67 4.08
C LEU A 25 15.87 -3.58 4.82
N ALA A 26 15.76 -2.70 5.82
CA ALA A 26 14.54 -2.43 6.56
C ALA A 26 14.34 -0.91 6.68
N TRP A 27 13.25 -0.41 6.11
CA TRP A 27 12.86 0.99 6.21
C TRP A 27 11.36 1.07 6.48
N HIS A 28 10.93 2.15 7.11
CA HIS A 28 9.52 2.42 7.30
C HIS A 28 8.89 3.03 6.03
N SER A 29 9.68 3.71 5.19
CA SER A 29 9.23 4.28 3.93
C SER A 29 9.46 3.34 2.74
N GLN A 30 8.78 3.64 1.63
CA GLN A 30 8.94 2.97 0.32
C GLN A 30 8.81 1.43 0.37
N GLN A 31 8.06 0.92 1.35
CA GLN A 31 7.77 -0.51 1.47
C GLN A 31 6.63 -0.93 0.53
N PRO A 32 6.53 -2.23 0.17
CA PRO A 32 5.35 -2.77 -0.49
C PRO A 32 4.18 -2.91 0.50
N ILE A 33 3.66 -1.79 1.01
CA ILE A 33 2.71 -1.73 2.14
C ILE A 33 1.44 -2.53 1.87
N GLY A 34 0.89 -2.46 0.65
CA GLY A 34 -0.29 -3.23 0.28
C GLY A 34 -0.07 -4.74 0.45
N TRP A 35 1.13 -5.23 0.13
CA TRP A 35 1.51 -6.62 0.35
C TRP A 35 1.70 -6.91 1.85
N LEU A 36 2.46 -6.10 2.59
CA LEU A 36 2.69 -6.29 4.02
C LEU A 36 1.36 -6.29 4.82
N LYS A 37 0.48 -5.31 4.56
CA LYS A 37 -0.86 -5.26 5.16
C LYS A 37 -1.74 -6.44 4.74
N SER A 38 -1.56 -7.00 3.55
CA SER A 38 -2.30 -8.20 3.13
C SER A 38 -1.93 -9.45 3.94
N LEU A 39 -0.69 -9.52 4.45
CA LEU A 39 -0.24 -10.61 5.32
C LEU A 39 -0.82 -10.47 6.74
N LEU A 40 -1.19 -9.26 7.15
CA LEU A 40 -1.72 -8.95 8.48
C LEU A 40 -3.26 -8.97 8.54
N LYS A 41 -3.93 -9.40 7.47
CA LYS A 41 -5.39 -9.53 7.46
C LYS A 41 -5.87 -10.60 8.43
N ASP A 42 -7.08 -10.41 8.94
CA ASP A 42 -7.77 -11.41 9.75
C ASP A 42 -7.78 -12.77 9.02
N LYS A 43 -7.54 -13.84 9.78
CA LYS A 43 -7.71 -15.21 9.29
C LYS A 43 -9.19 -15.58 9.28
N PRO A 44 -9.63 -16.55 8.45
CA PRO A 44 -10.99 -17.09 8.57
C PRO A 44 -11.26 -17.54 10.00
N ALA A 45 -12.43 -17.20 10.54
CA ALA A 45 -12.82 -17.70 11.84
C ALA A 45 -13.20 -19.19 11.78
N GLU A 46 -13.01 -19.89 12.89
CA GLU A 46 -13.54 -21.23 13.05
C GLU A 46 -15.06 -21.18 13.23
N ASP A 47 -15.76 -22.16 12.65
CA ASP A 47 -17.19 -22.32 12.84
C ASP A 47 -17.50 -22.57 14.32
N LEU A 48 -18.61 -22.01 14.81
CA LEU A 48 -19.09 -22.30 16.16
C LEU A 48 -19.42 -23.79 16.31
N THR A 49 -18.92 -24.41 17.37
CA THR A 49 -19.21 -25.82 17.70
C THR A 49 -20.56 -26.00 18.41
N SER A 50 -21.12 -24.92 18.96
CA SER A 50 -22.47 -24.84 19.54
C SER A 50 -23.03 -23.41 19.42
N GLY A 51 -24.36 -23.30 19.46
CA GLY A 51 -25.08 -22.03 19.38
C GLY A 51 -26.54 -22.18 19.83
N ASP A 52 -27.30 -21.10 19.74
CA ASP A 52 -28.72 -21.07 20.12
C ASP A 52 -29.61 -21.55 18.98
N VAL A 53 -29.16 -21.35 17.73
CA VAL A 53 -29.89 -21.70 16.52
C VAL A 53 -28.94 -22.18 15.42
N LYS A 54 -29.45 -23.03 14.53
CA LYS A 54 -28.78 -23.39 13.29
C LYS A 54 -29.34 -22.56 12.14
N VAL A 55 -28.45 -22.01 11.33
CA VAL A 55 -28.80 -21.23 10.14
C VAL A 55 -28.17 -21.84 8.90
N GLY A 56 -28.92 -21.85 7.80
CA GLY A 56 -28.39 -22.25 6.49
C GLY A 56 -27.54 -21.12 5.92
N VAL A 57 -26.25 -21.37 5.72
CA VAL A 57 -25.32 -20.44 5.10
C VAL A 57 -25.09 -20.88 3.66
N GLU A 58 -25.45 -20.03 2.70
CA GLU A 58 -25.27 -20.31 1.27
C GLU A 58 -23.78 -20.48 0.95
N VAL A 59 -23.45 -21.60 0.31
CA VAL A 59 -22.09 -21.98 -0.12
C VAL A 59 -21.92 -21.74 -1.62
N SER A 60 -22.97 -21.98 -2.40
CA SER A 60 -22.98 -21.72 -3.83
C SER A 60 -24.40 -21.50 -4.33
N ARG A 61 -24.53 -20.64 -5.35
CA ARG A 61 -25.80 -20.34 -6.03
C ARG A 61 -25.59 -20.16 -7.52
N LYS A 62 -26.56 -20.65 -8.28
CA LYS A 62 -26.70 -20.39 -9.71
C LYS A 62 -28.10 -19.89 -9.99
N ASP A 63 -28.19 -18.71 -10.59
CA ASP A 63 -29.44 -18.17 -11.12
C ASP A 63 -29.39 -18.27 -12.64
N PHE A 64 -30.23 -19.11 -13.22
CA PHE A 64 -30.29 -19.33 -14.67
C PHE A 64 -30.93 -18.17 -15.44
N ARG A 65 -31.49 -17.17 -14.76
CA ARG A 65 -31.96 -15.95 -15.42
C ARG A 65 -30.80 -15.04 -15.81
N THR A 66 -29.74 -15.05 -15.01
CA THR A 66 -28.53 -14.25 -15.23
C THR A 66 -27.37 -15.07 -15.80
N THR A 67 -27.23 -16.33 -15.35
CA THR A 67 -26.18 -17.26 -15.78
C THR A 67 -26.76 -18.35 -16.67
N GLN A 68 -26.96 -18.01 -17.94
CA GLN A 68 -27.67 -18.83 -18.95
C GLN A 68 -26.77 -19.89 -19.60
N ASN A 69 -26.21 -20.78 -18.79
CA ASN A 69 -25.39 -21.87 -19.29
C ASN A 69 -25.60 -23.16 -18.49
N VAL A 70 -25.22 -24.28 -19.10
CA VAL A 70 -25.02 -25.57 -18.44
C VAL A 70 -23.68 -26.13 -18.90
N GLY A 71 -23.13 -27.09 -18.16
CA GLY A 71 -21.93 -27.83 -18.56
C GLY A 71 -22.24 -28.89 -19.62
N TRP A 72 -21.53 -30.02 -19.54
CA TRP A 72 -21.73 -31.15 -20.45
C TRP A 72 -23.20 -31.60 -20.50
N THR A 73 -23.65 -32.00 -21.70
CA THR A 73 -25.00 -32.55 -21.93
C THR A 73 -24.91 -33.90 -22.65
N ALA A 74 -25.84 -34.80 -22.37
CA ALA A 74 -26.11 -35.95 -23.22
C ALA A 74 -26.53 -35.51 -24.64
N ASP A 75 -26.52 -36.43 -25.59
CA ASP A 75 -26.88 -36.15 -26.97
C ASP A 75 -28.37 -35.76 -27.10
N LYS A 76 -28.60 -34.47 -27.35
CA LYS A 76 -29.92 -33.85 -27.46
C LYS A 76 -30.77 -34.45 -28.58
N THR A 77 -30.14 -34.76 -29.71
CA THR A 77 -30.82 -35.32 -30.89
C THR A 77 -31.17 -36.78 -30.66
N GLN A 78 -30.24 -37.56 -30.10
CA GLN A 78 -30.47 -38.97 -29.78
C GLN A 78 -31.58 -39.15 -28.76
N TYR A 79 -31.61 -38.32 -27.71
CA TYR A 79 -32.53 -38.50 -26.58
C TYR A 79 -33.75 -37.56 -26.59
N GLY A 80 -33.87 -36.70 -27.60
CA GLY A 80 -35.10 -35.94 -27.88
C GLY A 80 -35.39 -34.87 -26.84
N PHE A 81 -34.39 -34.06 -26.48
CA PHE A 81 -34.57 -32.93 -25.58
C PHE A 81 -33.85 -31.67 -26.06
N SER A 82 -34.28 -30.51 -25.57
CA SER A 82 -33.59 -29.24 -25.78
C SER A 82 -33.50 -28.45 -24.49
N LEU A 83 -32.50 -27.56 -24.41
CA LEU A 83 -32.27 -26.67 -23.28
C LEU A 83 -32.30 -25.24 -23.79
N ASN A 84 -33.22 -24.42 -23.27
CA ASN A 84 -33.37 -23.01 -23.61
C ASN A 84 -33.28 -22.17 -22.34
N PHE A 85 -32.93 -20.89 -22.48
CA PHE A 85 -32.81 -19.97 -21.35
C PHE A 85 -33.63 -18.71 -21.59
N SER A 86 -34.18 -18.13 -20.52
CA SER A 86 -34.78 -16.80 -20.56
C SER A 86 -34.51 -16.03 -19.28
N ASN A 87 -34.52 -14.70 -19.37
CA ASN A 87 -34.36 -13.81 -18.22
C ASN A 87 -35.53 -13.91 -17.22
N THR A 88 -36.65 -14.51 -17.62
CA THR A 88 -37.88 -14.60 -16.81
C THR A 88 -38.01 -15.95 -16.12
N ASP A 89 -37.86 -17.04 -16.87
CA ASP A 89 -38.11 -18.40 -16.39
C ASP A 89 -36.83 -19.22 -16.17
N GLY A 90 -35.66 -18.66 -16.48
CA GLY A 90 -34.39 -19.34 -16.31
C GLY A 90 -34.21 -20.46 -17.33
N LEU A 91 -33.77 -21.63 -16.87
CA LEU A 91 -33.56 -22.82 -17.69
C LEU A 91 -34.90 -23.51 -18.01
N ASN A 92 -35.22 -23.70 -19.28
CA ASN A 92 -36.26 -24.60 -19.77
C ASN A 92 -35.61 -25.88 -20.32
N ILE A 93 -35.99 -27.03 -19.76
CA ILE A 93 -35.69 -28.37 -20.24
C ILE A 93 -36.93 -28.90 -20.96
N HIS A 94 -36.90 -28.96 -22.28
CA HIS A 94 -38.00 -29.47 -23.10
C HIS A 94 -37.72 -30.90 -23.54
N THR A 95 -38.50 -31.87 -23.08
CA THR A 95 -38.36 -33.30 -23.40
C THR A 95 -39.54 -33.80 -24.23
N THR A 96 -39.24 -34.47 -25.35
CA THR A 96 -40.26 -34.87 -26.36
C THR A 96 -40.63 -36.35 -26.31
N LYS A 97 -39.82 -37.19 -25.65
CA LYS A 97 -40.04 -38.64 -25.54
C LYS A 97 -39.57 -39.16 -24.19
N GLN A 98 -40.24 -40.21 -23.72
CA GLN A 98 -39.87 -40.89 -22.49
C GLN A 98 -38.76 -41.91 -22.77
N VAL A 99 -37.66 -41.79 -22.05
CA VAL A 99 -36.46 -42.65 -22.07
C VAL A 99 -36.04 -42.94 -20.62
N ASN A 100 -34.94 -43.65 -20.39
CA ASN A 100 -34.44 -43.80 -19.01
C ASN A 100 -34.04 -42.43 -18.45
N SER A 101 -34.21 -42.21 -17.14
CA SER A 101 -33.97 -40.90 -16.53
C SER A 101 -32.59 -40.33 -16.82
N TRP A 102 -31.55 -41.18 -16.83
CA TRP A 102 -30.16 -40.81 -17.12
C TRP A 102 -29.85 -40.59 -18.61
N GLU A 103 -30.75 -40.91 -19.55
CA GLU A 103 -30.50 -40.67 -20.97
C GLU A 103 -30.68 -39.19 -21.34
N VAL A 104 -31.56 -38.47 -20.65
CA VAL A 104 -31.59 -37.00 -20.67
C VAL A 104 -30.93 -36.48 -19.41
N GLN A 105 -29.64 -36.17 -19.50
CA GLN A 105 -28.85 -35.65 -18.39
C GLN A 105 -27.84 -34.58 -18.80
N PHE A 106 -27.53 -33.69 -17.87
CA PHE A 106 -26.54 -32.63 -18.07
C PHE A 106 -26.05 -32.06 -16.74
N VAL A 107 -24.87 -31.43 -16.78
CA VAL A 107 -24.30 -30.72 -15.63
C VAL A 107 -24.99 -29.36 -15.49
N ALA A 108 -25.89 -29.24 -14.53
CA ALA A 108 -26.64 -28.00 -14.32
C ALA A 108 -25.80 -26.93 -13.61
N PHE A 109 -24.98 -27.35 -12.65
CA PHE A 109 -24.18 -26.46 -11.81
C PHE A 109 -22.84 -27.12 -11.48
N SER A 110 -21.73 -26.58 -12.01
CA SER A 110 -20.36 -26.99 -11.67
C SER A 110 -19.79 -26.10 -10.56
N ASP A 111 -18.62 -26.47 -10.03
CA ASP A 111 -17.84 -25.64 -9.11
C ASP A 111 -18.59 -25.31 -7.82
N LEU A 112 -19.34 -26.30 -7.32
CA LEU A 112 -20.27 -26.14 -6.19
C LEU A 112 -19.59 -25.72 -4.87
N GLY A 113 -18.27 -25.84 -4.77
CA GLY A 113 -17.49 -25.50 -3.57
C GLY A 113 -17.79 -26.38 -2.36
N LEU A 114 -18.47 -27.52 -2.52
CA LEU A 114 -18.84 -28.38 -1.40
C LEU A 114 -17.63 -29.19 -0.91
N THR A 115 -17.56 -29.37 0.40
CA THR A 115 -16.46 -30.10 1.04
C THR A 115 -16.85 -31.56 1.24
N LYS A 116 -15.94 -32.47 0.87
CA LYS A 116 -16.09 -33.91 1.10
C LYS A 116 -16.40 -34.20 2.59
N GLY A 117 -17.38 -35.07 2.81
CA GLY A 117 -17.80 -35.55 4.12
C GLY A 117 -18.86 -34.67 4.80
N LYS A 118 -19.10 -33.44 4.32
CA LYS A 118 -20.12 -32.54 4.87
C LYS A 118 -21.53 -32.81 4.32
N THR A 119 -22.52 -32.27 5.02
CA THR A 119 -23.95 -32.34 4.67
C THR A 119 -24.40 -30.98 4.17
N TYR A 120 -25.15 -30.96 3.07
CA TYR A 120 -25.64 -29.72 2.46
C TYR A 120 -27.12 -29.82 2.12
N LYS A 121 -27.83 -28.71 2.27
CA LYS A 121 -29.22 -28.56 1.79
C LYS A 121 -29.18 -27.85 0.45
N MET A 122 -29.68 -28.50 -0.59
CA MET A 122 -29.92 -27.87 -1.88
C MET A 122 -31.32 -27.25 -1.88
N LYS A 123 -31.45 -26.02 -2.36
CA LYS A 123 -32.72 -25.37 -2.67
C LYS A 123 -32.81 -25.15 -4.18
N MET A 124 -33.98 -25.39 -4.75
CA MET A 124 -34.21 -25.22 -6.19
C MET A 124 -35.58 -24.58 -6.43
N MET A 125 -35.63 -23.46 -7.15
CA MET A 125 -36.88 -22.86 -7.60
C MET A 125 -37.28 -23.51 -8.93
N ILE A 126 -38.32 -24.35 -8.93
CA ILE A 126 -38.69 -25.24 -10.05
C ILE A 126 -40.21 -25.27 -10.29
N LYS A 127 -40.61 -25.49 -11.54
CA LYS A 127 -41.95 -25.94 -11.95
C LYS A 127 -41.89 -26.81 -13.20
N GLY A 128 -42.98 -27.47 -13.57
CA GLY A 128 -43.12 -28.18 -14.84
C GLY A 128 -44.39 -27.81 -15.61
N SER A 129 -44.50 -28.25 -16.86
CA SER A 129 -45.75 -28.16 -17.63
C SER A 129 -46.85 -29.09 -17.09
N LYS A 130 -46.45 -30.08 -16.29
CA LYS A 130 -47.29 -30.94 -15.45
C LYS A 130 -46.50 -31.35 -14.20
N ALA A 131 -47.18 -31.86 -13.19
CA ALA A 131 -46.50 -32.41 -12.02
C ALA A 131 -45.58 -33.58 -12.42
N GLY A 132 -44.41 -33.64 -11.80
CA GLY A 132 -43.37 -34.58 -12.19
C GLY A 132 -42.27 -34.68 -11.16
N LYS A 133 -41.19 -35.35 -11.57
CA LYS A 133 -40.04 -35.66 -10.74
C LYS A 133 -38.77 -35.39 -11.54
N LEU A 134 -37.77 -34.83 -10.86
CA LEU A 134 -36.43 -34.57 -11.38
C LEU A 134 -35.44 -35.39 -10.56
N HIS A 135 -34.57 -36.12 -11.24
CA HIS A 135 -33.51 -36.88 -10.59
C HIS A 135 -32.24 -36.06 -10.54
N THR A 136 -31.60 -36.02 -9.39
CA THR A 136 -30.39 -35.24 -9.16
C THR A 136 -29.26 -36.15 -8.74
N LYS A 137 -28.03 -35.76 -9.09
CA LYS A 137 -26.81 -36.36 -8.55
C LYS A 137 -25.83 -35.25 -8.21
N VAL A 138 -25.46 -35.14 -6.93
CA VAL A 138 -24.37 -34.28 -6.47
C VAL A 138 -23.13 -35.13 -6.29
N GLY A 139 -22.06 -34.82 -7.01
CA GLY A 139 -20.88 -35.67 -7.01
C GLY A 139 -19.86 -35.30 -8.07
N ASP A 140 -19.13 -36.32 -8.49
CA ASP A 140 -18.30 -36.33 -9.69
C ASP A 140 -18.80 -37.41 -10.67
N TRP A 141 -18.05 -37.66 -11.74
CA TRP A 141 -18.40 -38.68 -12.72
C TRP A 141 -18.41 -40.11 -12.16
N SER A 142 -17.56 -40.38 -11.17
CA SER A 142 -17.35 -41.71 -10.58
C SER A 142 -18.24 -41.99 -9.36
N THR A 143 -18.46 -40.99 -8.51
CA THR A 143 -19.18 -41.11 -7.23
C THR A 143 -20.17 -39.96 -7.05
N GLY A 144 -21.20 -40.15 -6.23
CA GLY A 144 -22.14 -39.08 -5.92
C GLY A 144 -23.34 -39.56 -5.12
N LYS A 145 -24.09 -38.61 -4.58
CA LYS A 145 -25.36 -38.83 -3.90
C LYS A 145 -26.50 -38.46 -4.85
N THR A 146 -27.41 -39.40 -5.08
CA THR A 146 -28.59 -39.18 -5.89
C THR A 146 -29.79 -38.83 -5.02
N ALA A 147 -30.66 -37.98 -5.54
CA ALA A 147 -31.94 -37.69 -4.91
C ALA A 147 -33.01 -37.41 -5.96
N ASP A 148 -34.22 -37.25 -5.45
CA ASP A 148 -35.45 -37.31 -6.22
C ASP A 148 -36.33 -36.13 -5.80
N ILE A 149 -36.56 -35.21 -6.73
CA ILE A 149 -37.19 -33.93 -6.44
C ILE A 149 -38.53 -33.83 -7.16
N SER A 150 -39.61 -33.78 -6.40
CA SER A 150 -40.96 -33.60 -6.95
C SER A 150 -41.24 -32.12 -7.23
N PHE A 151 -41.88 -31.82 -8.36
CA PHE A 151 -42.33 -30.48 -8.72
C PHE A 151 -43.78 -30.48 -9.24
N THR A 152 -44.43 -29.32 -9.20
CA THR A 152 -45.80 -29.12 -9.68
C THR A 152 -45.83 -28.15 -10.86
N THR A 153 -47.02 -27.72 -11.29
CA THR A 153 -47.19 -26.69 -12.33
C THR A 153 -46.91 -25.26 -11.85
N GLU A 154 -46.84 -25.06 -10.54
CA GLU A 154 -46.59 -23.76 -9.93
C GLU A 154 -45.12 -23.62 -9.56
N TRP A 155 -44.59 -22.40 -9.68
CA TRP A 155 -43.25 -22.08 -9.20
C TRP A 155 -43.18 -22.33 -7.70
N LYS A 156 -42.30 -23.25 -7.29
CA LYS A 156 -42.08 -23.55 -5.89
C LYS A 156 -40.60 -23.79 -5.62
N GLU A 157 -40.15 -23.33 -4.44
CA GLU A 157 -38.87 -23.75 -3.90
C GLU A 157 -38.98 -25.15 -3.31
N VAL A 158 -38.10 -26.04 -3.75
CA VAL A 158 -37.98 -27.41 -3.25
C VAL A 158 -36.62 -27.58 -2.58
N GLU A 159 -36.61 -28.30 -1.47
CA GLU A 159 -35.40 -28.55 -0.69
C GLU A 159 -34.99 -30.02 -0.77
N GLN A 160 -33.69 -30.28 -0.83
CA GLN A 160 -33.12 -31.63 -0.76
C GLN A 160 -31.81 -31.64 0.02
N THR A 161 -31.75 -32.44 1.09
CA THR A 161 -30.52 -32.62 1.88
C THR A 161 -29.66 -33.75 1.31
N TYR A 162 -28.37 -33.48 1.08
CA TYR A 162 -27.36 -34.47 0.72
C TYR A 162 -26.39 -34.65 1.89
N ALA A 163 -26.53 -35.75 2.62
CA ALA A 163 -25.67 -36.07 3.76
C ALA A 163 -24.35 -36.70 3.31
N SER A 164 -23.25 -36.24 3.92
CA SER A 164 -21.89 -36.77 3.74
C SER A 164 -21.51 -36.97 2.26
N ILE A 165 -21.33 -35.86 1.56
CA ILE A 165 -21.01 -35.88 0.13
C ILE A 165 -19.61 -36.50 -0.09
N PRO A 166 -19.45 -37.52 -0.96
CA PRO A 166 -18.19 -38.27 -1.10
C PRO A 166 -17.08 -37.50 -1.84
N SER A 167 -17.48 -36.61 -2.74
CA SER A 167 -16.71 -35.66 -3.54
C SER A 167 -17.74 -34.81 -4.29
N SER A 168 -17.38 -33.64 -4.80
CA SER A 168 -18.32 -32.81 -5.55
C SER A 168 -17.59 -31.89 -6.51
N ASP A 169 -17.86 -32.07 -7.79
CA ASP A 169 -17.45 -31.15 -8.85
C ASP A 169 -18.67 -30.52 -9.52
N PHE A 170 -19.83 -31.19 -9.45
CA PHE A 170 -21.06 -30.70 -10.07
C PHE A 170 -22.36 -31.32 -9.52
N LEU A 171 -23.47 -30.65 -9.83
CA LEU A 171 -24.84 -31.15 -9.78
C LEU A 171 -25.27 -31.57 -11.19
N LEU A 172 -25.58 -32.84 -11.33
CA LEU A 172 -26.17 -33.44 -12.52
C LEU A 172 -27.68 -33.49 -12.36
N LEU A 173 -28.41 -33.08 -13.40
CA LEU A 173 -29.86 -33.23 -13.48
C LEU A 173 -30.19 -34.30 -14.53
N GLN A 174 -31.17 -35.15 -14.22
CA GLN A 174 -31.58 -36.30 -15.02
C GLN A 174 -33.12 -36.34 -15.08
N CYS A 175 -33.69 -36.35 -16.28
CA CYS A 175 -35.14 -36.18 -16.47
C CYS A 175 -35.71 -36.90 -17.71
N GLY A 176 -35.03 -37.93 -18.20
CA GLY A 176 -35.45 -38.65 -19.40
C GLY A 176 -36.80 -39.34 -19.29
N ASP A 177 -37.26 -39.61 -18.07
CA ASP A 177 -38.55 -40.23 -17.77
C ASP A 177 -39.71 -39.21 -17.69
N PHE A 178 -39.43 -37.92 -17.88
CA PHE A 178 -40.42 -36.85 -17.99
C PHE A 178 -40.63 -36.44 -19.45
N VAL A 179 -41.88 -36.18 -19.84
CA VAL A 179 -42.24 -35.60 -21.15
C VAL A 179 -43.01 -34.30 -20.92
N GLY A 180 -42.44 -33.19 -21.39
CA GLY A 180 -42.97 -31.84 -21.20
C GLY A 180 -41.84 -30.82 -21.01
N ASP A 181 -42.17 -29.71 -20.37
CA ASP A 181 -41.22 -28.65 -20.04
C ASP A 181 -40.96 -28.64 -18.53
N ILE A 182 -39.69 -28.54 -18.14
CA ILE A 182 -39.27 -28.30 -16.74
C ILE A 182 -38.56 -26.95 -16.72
N TYR A 183 -38.97 -26.06 -15.82
CA TYR A 183 -38.40 -24.74 -15.66
C TYR A 183 -37.67 -24.62 -14.33
N ILE A 184 -36.44 -24.11 -14.35
CA ILE A 184 -35.60 -23.91 -13.15
C ILE A 184 -35.05 -22.48 -13.16
N ARG A 185 -35.36 -21.71 -12.13
CA ARG A 185 -34.82 -20.35 -11.94
C ARG A 185 -33.49 -20.38 -11.21
N THR A 186 -33.47 -20.97 -10.02
CA THR A 186 -32.32 -20.94 -9.12
C THR A 186 -32.01 -22.32 -8.57
N ILE A 187 -30.73 -22.56 -8.32
CA ILE A 187 -30.23 -23.67 -7.50
C ILE A 187 -29.22 -23.08 -6.52
N SER A 188 -29.37 -23.35 -5.23
CA SER A 188 -28.37 -23.02 -4.21
C SER A 188 -28.08 -24.21 -3.30
N PHE A 189 -26.90 -24.19 -2.68
CA PHE A 189 -26.50 -25.12 -1.64
C PHE A 189 -26.19 -24.36 -0.36
N GLU A 190 -26.74 -24.81 0.76
CA GLU A 190 -26.52 -24.26 2.10
C GLU A 190 -25.85 -25.28 3.01
N GLU A 191 -24.92 -24.81 3.84
CA GLU A 191 -24.38 -25.55 4.98
C GLU A 191 -25.05 -25.05 6.26
N GLU A 192 -25.54 -25.96 7.11
CA GLU A 192 -26.05 -25.56 8.42
C GLU A 192 -24.89 -25.25 9.37
N LYS A 193 -24.87 -24.01 9.89
CA LYS A 193 -23.91 -23.56 10.89
C LYS A 193 -24.61 -23.12 12.16
N TRP A 194 -23.91 -23.24 13.29
CA TRP A 194 -24.37 -22.69 14.56
C TRP A 194 -24.22 -21.17 14.57
N ALA A 195 -25.22 -20.49 15.13
CA ALA A 195 -25.22 -19.06 15.44
C ALA A 195 -25.67 -18.83 16.88
N LYS A 196 -25.24 -17.72 17.48
CA LYS A 196 -25.69 -17.28 18.81
C LYS A 196 -26.58 -16.06 18.70
N ASN A 197 -27.63 -15.99 19.50
CA ASN A 197 -28.40 -14.77 19.68
C ASN A 197 -27.60 -13.82 20.56
N VAL A 198 -27.28 -12.64 20.03
CA VAL A 198 -26.60 -11.58 20.77
C VAL A 198 -27.55 -10.40 20.86
N THR A 199 -27.74 -9.92 22.09
CA THR A 199 -28.39 -8.64 22.37
C THR A 199 -27.35 -7.72 22.98
N GLU A 200 -27.19 -6.54 22.38
CA GLU A 200 -26.24 -5.52 22.82
C GLU A 200 -27.00 -4.25 23.18
N ASP A 201 -26.73 -3.72 24.37
CA ASP A 201 -27.10 -2.35 24.77
C ASP A 201 -26.17 -1.36 24.09
N ARG A 202 -26.30 -1.23 22.77
CA ARG A 202 -25.49 -0.36 21.93
C ARG A 202 -26.37 0.65 21.21
N ARG A 203 -26.16 1.93 21.50
CA ARG A 203 -26.78 3.02 20.74
C ARG A 203 -26.12 3.11 19.38
N CYS A 204 -26.89 3.00 18.30
CA CYS A 204 -26.39 3.09 16.94
C CYS A 204 -27.47 3.54 15.96
N LEU A 205 -27.08 3.98 14.77
CA LEU A 205 -28.03 4.19 13.68
C LEU A 205 -28.39 2.84 13.07
N ALA A 206 -29.68 2.59 12.87
CA ALA A 206 -30.17 1.41 12.16
C ALA A 206 -30.88 1.84 10.87
N ILE A 207 -30.35 1.43 9.73
CA ILE A 207 -30.87 1.77 8.41
C ILE A 207 -31.45 0.51 7.77
N HIS A 208 -32.77 0.46 7.68
CA HIS A 208 -33.49 -0.64 7.03
C HIS A 208 -33.52 -0.43 5.52
N ALA A 209 -32.84 -1.31 4.78
CA ALA A 209 -32.86 -1.34 3.34
C ALA A 209 -33.81 -2.44 2.87
N THR A 210 -34.81 -2.07 2.08
CA THR A 210 -35.68 -3.02 1.37
C THR A 210 -34.92 -3.75 0.27
N GLU A 211 -35.52 -4.83 -0.25
CA GLU A 211 -35.01 -5.51 -1.44
C GLU A 211 -34.77 -4.53 -2.60
N LYS A 212 -33.69 -4.73 -3.33
CA LYS A 212 -33.37 -3.98 -4.54
C LYS A 212 -34.48 -4.18 -5.57
N GLN A 213 -34.99 -3.08 -6.09
CA GLN A 213 -36.02 -3.11 -7.13
C GLN A 213 -35.38 -3.05 -8.52
N SER A 214 -34.53 -2.06 -8.72
CA SER A 214 -33.81 -1.85 -9.98
C SER A 214 -32.41 -1.32 -9.77
N GLU A 215 -32.24 -0.39 -8.83
CA GLU A 215 -31.03 0.41 -8.75
C GLU A 215 -30.30 0.19 -7.41
N VAL A 216 -28.97 0.32 -7.45
CA VAL A 216 -28.15 0.14 -6.24
C VAL A 216 -28.37 1.25 -5.20
N TRP A 217 -28.95 2.37 -5.63
CA TRP A 217 -29.34 3.53 -4.81
C TRP A 217 -30.83 3.55 -4.45
N ASP A 218 -31.55 2.43 -4.62
CA ASP A 218 -32.96 2.31 -4.20
C ASP A 218 -33.11 2.65 -2.71
N ASN A 219 -32.18 2.15 -1.89
CA ASN A 219 -32.01 2.50 -0.48
C ASN A 219 -30.64 3.17 -0.27
N GLN A 220 -30.59 4.24 0.52
CA GLN A 220 -29.37 5.03 0.74
C GLN A 220 -29.27 5.59 2.16
N PHE A 221 -28.02 5.76 2.63
CA PHE A 221 -27.67 6.48 3.86
C PHE A 221 -26.69 7.60 3.52
N TRP A 222 -26.77 8.74 4.20
CA TRP A 222 -25.87 9.88 3.98
C TRP A 222 -25.23 10.36 5.28
N LEU A 223 -23.93 10.65 5.18
CA LEU A 223 -23.26 11.60 6.07
C LEU A 223 -23.42 13.00 5.48
N VAL A 224 -23.86 13.96 6.30
CA VAL A 224 -24.18 15.35 5.90
C VAL A 224 -23.25 16.34 6.61
N PRO A 225 -21.96 16.39 6.26
CA PRO A 225 -20.97 17.29 6.89
C PRO A 225 -21.14 18.78 6.52
N GLY A 226 -22.05 19.11 5.60
CA GLY A 226 -22.15 20.43 4.98
C GLY A 226 -21.16 20.58 3.81
N SER A 227 -21.10 21.79 3.22
CA SER A 227 -20.35 22.02 1.97
C SER A 227 -18.86 21.72 2.08
N PHE A 228 -18.33 21.03 1.08
CA PHE A 228 -16.91 20.77 0.87
C PHE A 228 -16.53 20.95 -0.61
N ALA A 229 -15.27 21.30 -0.84
CA ALA A 229 -14.72 21.50 -2.19
C ALA A 229 -14.18 20.20 -2.77
N ALA A 230 -14.05 20.14 -4.10
CA ALA A 230 -13.26 19.11 -4.76
C ALA A 230 -11.80 19.17 -4.27
N ASN A 231 -11.16 18.01 -4.19
CA ASN A 231 -9.82 17.79 -3.64
C ASN A 231 -9.68 18.06 -2.13
N ALA A 232 -10.77 18.31 -1.41
CA ALA A 232 -10.72 18.38 0.05
C ALA A 232 -10.28 17.03 0.63
N LYS A 233 -9.39 17.07 1.63
CA LYS A 233 -8.94 15.87 2.34
C LYS A 233 -10.03 15.42 3.31
N TYR A 234 -10.27 14.13 3.40
CA TYR A 234 -11.17 13.55 4.39
C TYR A 234 -10.45 12.53 5.27
N GLU A 235 -10.92 12.42 6.51
CA GLU A 235 -10.61 11.34 7.44
C GLU A 235 -11.95 10.86 8.03
N LEU A 236 -12.32 9.62 7.74
CA LEU A 236 -13.54 8.97 8.23
C LEU A 236 -13.15 7.82 9.16
N SER A 237 -13.71 7.83 10.36
CA SER A 237 -13.74 6.67 11.26
C SER A 237 -15.19 6.35 11.59
N MET A 238 -15.58 5.08 11.54
CA MET A 238 -16.90 4.64 12.00
C MET A 238 -16.90 3.14 12.29
N ASP A 239 -17.70 2.75 13.27
CA ASP A 239 -18.06 1.36 13.50
C ASP A 239 -19.23 1.00 12.60
N ILE A 240 -19.11 -0.11 11.88
CA ILE A 240 -20.13 -0.59 10.95
C ILE A 240 -20.39 -2.08 11.10
N ARG A 241 -21.61 -2.48 10.75
CA ARG A 241 -22.01 -3.88 10.50
C ARG A 241 -23.33 -3.91 9.72
N ALA A 242 -23.70 -5.08 9.21
CA ALA A 242 -25.00 -5.31 8.62
C ALA A 242 -25.51 -6.72 8.96
N ASP A 243 -26.81 -6.98 8.90
CA ASP A 243 -27.35 -8.32 9.21
C ASP A 243 -26.91 -9.37 8.18
N LYS A 244 -26.71 -8.94 6.93
CA LYS A 244 -26.09 -9.72 5.86
C LYS A 244 -24.83 -9.01 5.38
N ALA A 245 -23.75 -9.76 5.18
CA ALA A 245 -22.53 -9.21 4.60
C ALA A 245 -22.83 -8.60 3.22
N ALA A 246 -22.36 -7.38 3.00
CA ALA A 246 -22.69 -6.60 1.81
C ALA A 246 -21.57 -5.62 1.50
N THR A 247 -21.40 -5.28 0.23
CA THR A 247 -20.56 -4.16 -0.18
C THR A 247 -21.46 -2.99 -0.53
N THR A 248 -21.09 -1.77 -0.16
CA THR A 248 -21.80 -0.56 -0.59
C THR A 248 -20.86 0.30 -1.42
N SER A 249 -21.33 0.78 -2.56
CA SER A 249 -20.65 1.87 -3.26
C SER A 249 -21.00 3.20 -2.59
N THR A 250 -20.12 4.21 -2.73
CA THR A 250 -20.36 5.53 -2.16
C THR A 250 -20.37 6.62 -3.22
N GLN A 251 -21.11 7.69 -2.95
CA GLN A 251 -21.33 8.82 -3.86
C GLN A 251 -21.18 10.15 -3.13
N ILE A 252 -20.91 11.23 -3.87
CA ILE A 252 -20.96 12.60 -3.38
C ILE A 252 -22.25 13.23 -3.89
N HIS A 253 -22.92 13.96 -3.00
CA HIS A 253 -24.20 14.62 -3.27
C HIS A 253 -24.15 16.09 -2.83
N ASN A 254 -24.90 16.96 -3.52
CA ASN A 254 -25.13 18.34 -3.06
C ASN A 254 -26.05 18.34 -1.84
N ASP A 255 -27.27 17.85 -2.00
CA ASP A 255 -28.18 17.54 -0.91
C ASP A 255 -28.53 16.04 -1.03
N PRO A 256 -28.97 15.34 0.04
CA PRO A 256 -29.37 13.94 -0.08
C PRO A 256 -30.30 13.70 -1.29
N SER A 257 -30.03 12.63 -2.05
CA SER A 257 -30.64 12.33 -3.36
C SER A 257 -30.27 13.23 -4.57
N ASN A 258 -29.37 14.22 -4.43
CA ASN A 258 -28.84 15.02 -5.55
C ASN A 258 -27.36 14.67 -5.88
N TYR A 259 -27.16 13.65 -6.71
CA TYR A 259 -25.86 13.09 -7.08
C TYR A 259 -24.96 14.07 -7.85
N VAL A 260 -23.67 14.11 -7.52
CA VAL A 260 -22.67 14.93 -8.23
C VAL A 260 -21.35 14.21 -8.56
N GLY A 261 -21.08 13.04 -8.00
CA GLY A 261 -19.85 12.31 -8.32
C GLY A 261 -19.62 11.06 -7.46
N ASN A 262 -18.51 10.36 -7.73
CA ASN A 262 -18.09 9.19 -6.97
C ASN A 262 -17.61 9.58 -5.55
N GLY A 263 -17.94 8.74 -4.57
CA GLY A 263 -17.61 8.93 -3.16
C GLY A 263 -16.22 8.50 -2.74
N ILE A 264 -16.15 7.94 -1.54
CA ILE A 264 -14.94 7.51 -0.82
C ILE A 264 -14.55 6.05 -1.09
N GLY A 265 -15.02 5.47 -2.19
CA GLY A 265 -14.80 4.08 -2.57
C GLY A 265 -15.86 3.11 -2.01
N ASN A 266 -15.59 1.81 -2.16
CA ASN A 266 -16.50 0.77 -1.70
C ASN A 266 -16.25 0.43 -0.23
N ILE A 267 -17.33 0.20 0.51
CA ILE A 267 -17.31 -0.14 1.93
C ILE A 267 -17.86 -1.54 2.10
N ASN A 268 -17.11 -2.42 2.76
CA ASN A 268 -17.54 -3.79 2.99
C ASN A 268 -18.08 -3.92 4.42
N PHE A 269 -19.35 -4.28 4.52
CA PHE A 269 -20.02 -4.62 5.76
C PHE A 269 -19.90 -6.11 6.04
N THR A 270 -19.70 -6.44 7.30
CA THR A 270 -19.76 -7.80 7.83
C THR A 270 -20.92 -7.92 8.82
N THR A 271 -21.25 -9.16 9.19
CA THR A 271 -22.21 -9.46 10.27
C THR A 271 -21.68 -9.12 11.67
N GLU A 272 -20.37 -8.91 11.77
CA GLU A 272 -19.68 -8.48 12.98
C GLU A 272 -19.42 -6.97 12.92
N TRP A 273 -19.46 -6.30 14.08
CA TRP A 273 -19.01 -4.92 14.23
C TRP A 273 -17.53 -4.79 13.84
N LYS A 274 -17.22 -3.85 12.96
CA LYS A 274 -15.85 -3.48 12.60
C LYS A 274 -15.70 -1.97 12.55
N THR A 275 -14.60 -1.46 13.13
CA THR A 275 -14.18 -0.08 12.92
C THR A 275 -13.47 0.03 11.57
N ILE A 276 -13.94 0.94 10.72
CA ILE A 276 -13.21 1.33 9.52
C ILE A 276 -12.53 2.67 9.74
N ASN A 277 -11.34 2.82 9.18
CA ASN A 277 -10.59 4.08 9.14
C ASN A 277 -10.19 4.33 7.69
N LEU A 278 -10.73 5.40 7.10
CA LEU A 278 -10.50 5.76 5.71
C LEU A 278 -10.00 7.20 5.63
N SER A 279 -9.02 7.44 4.77
CA SER A 279 -8.59 8.80 4.46
C SER A 279 -8.29 8.92 2.97
N GLY A 280 -8.40 10.13 2.45
CA GLY A 280 -8.19 10.38 1.04
C GLY A 280 -8.59 11.79 0.64
N THR A 281 -8.87 11.98 -0.65
CA THR A 281 -9.32 13.25 -1.21
C THR A 281 -10.66 13.07 -1.92
N LEU A 282 -11.61 13.95 -1.65
CA LEU A 282 -12.92 13.97 -2.30
C LEU A 282 -12.77 14.42 -3.76
N THR A 283 -13.26 13.63 -4.70
CA THR A 283 -13.06 13.90 -6.14
C THR A 283 -13.92 15.04 -6.68
N SER A 284 -15.03 15.35 -6.01
CA SER A 284 -16.02 16.34 -6.41
C SER A 284 -16.40 17.23 -5.24
N ALA A 285 -16.86 18.46 -5.52
CA ALA A 285 -17.48 19.31 -4.52
C ALA A 285 -18.89 18.79 -4.21
N GLY A 286 -19.37 18.98 -2.98
CA GLY A 286 -20.69 18.52 -2.54
C GLY A 286 -20.98 18.94 -1.11
N LYS A 287 -22.05 18.42 -0.52
CA LYS A 287 -22.37 18.62 0.92
C LYS A 287 -22.71 17.34 1.68
N SER A 288 -22.81 16.20 1.01
CA SER A 288 -23.05 14.90 1.63
C SER A 288 -22.34 13.75 0.92
N ILE A 289 -22.10 12.67 1.66
CA ILE A 289 -21.53 11.41 1.16
C ILE A 289 -22.57 10.32 1.35
N ALA A 290 -23.01 9.72 0.24
CA ALA A 290 -24.01 8.66 0.21
C ALA A 290 -23.36 7.28 0.27
N PHE A 291 -24.07 6.33 0.87
CA PHE A 291 -23.82 4.89 0.87
C PHE A 291 -24.99 4.23 0.16
N ASN A 292 -24.73 3.51 -0.92
CA ASN A 292 -25.72 2.80 -1.71
C ASN A 292 -25.98 1.43 -1.08
N LEU A 293 -27.12 1.28 -0.42
CA LEU A 293 -27.42 0.14 0.44
C LEU A 293 -28.11 -1.03 -0.31
N SER A 294 -28.41 -0.86 -1.60
CA SER A 294 -29.04 -1.86 -2.47
C SER A 294 -28.08 -2.47 -3.50
N GLU A 295 -26.78 -2.42 -3.22
CA GLU A 295 -25.80 -3.25 -3.92
C GLU A 295 -26.06 -4.75 -3.64
N LEU A 296 -26.43 -5.08 -2.40
CA LEU A 296 -27.06 -6.37 -2.07
C LEU A 296 -28.51 -6.36 -2.58
N ALA A 297 -28.90 -7.41 -3.30
CA ALA A 297 -30.24 -7.51 -3.87
C ALA A 297 -31.33 -7.77 -2.83
N ASP A 298 -31.02 -8.57 -1.81
CA ASP A 298 -31.95 -8.90 -0.73
C ASP A 298 -32.07 -7.74 0.27
N GLU A 299 -33.18 -7.69 1.01
CA GLU A 299 -33.33 -6.78 2.15
C GLU A 299 -32.23 -6.98 3.20
N ASN A 300 -31.87 -5.90 3.91
CA ASN A 300 -30.82 -5.90 4.91
C ASN A 300 -30.98 -4.72 5.89
N THR A 301 -30.44 -4.86 7.11
CA THR A 301 -30.28 -3.73 8.04
C THR A 301 -28.80 -3.40 8.16
N TYR A 302 -28.46 -2.13 7.99
CA TYR A 302 -27.11 -1.61 8.15
C TYR A 302 -27.01 -0.76 9.42
N TYR A 303 -25.95 -0.96 10.18
CA TYR A 303 -25.73 -0.25 11.44
C TYR A 303 -24.46 0.58 11.37
N PHE A 304 -24.54 1.77 11.96
CA PHE A 304 -23.45 2.75 12.01
C PHE A 304 -23.35 3.34 13.41
N ASP A 305 -22.12 3.47 13.91
CA ASP A 305 -21.85 4.02 15.23
C ASP A 305 -20.44 4.64 15.27
N ASN A 306 -20.13 5.41 16.33
CA ASN A 306 -18.84 6.08 16.54
C ASN A 306 -18.31 6.83 15.31
N ILE A 307 -19.20 7.56 14.63
CA ILE A 307 -18.97 8.19 13.34
C ILE A 307 -18.21 9.52 13.51
N SER A 308 -17.01 9.62 12.96
CA SER A 308 -16.23 10.86 12.86
C SER A 308 -15.86 11.09 11.39
N LEU A 309 -16.20 12.26 10.85
CA LEU A 309 -15.78 12.67 9.51
C LEU A 309 -15.15 14.05 9.60
N LYS A 310 -13.83 14.09 9.42
CA LYS A 310 -13.09 15.34 9.30
C LYS A 310 -12.92 15.70 7.83
N VAL A 311 -13.18 16.96 7.49
CA VAL A 311 -12.88 17.54 6.18
C VAL A 311 -11.84 18.63 6.37
N ASN A 312 -10.67 18.47 5.74
CA ASN A 312 -9.47 19.29 5.93
C ASN A 312 -9.10 19.44 7.42
N GLY A 313 -9.16 18.33 8.17
CA GLY A 313 -8.83 18.28 9.59
C GLY A 313 -9.90 18.81 10.55
N ILE A 314 -11.03 19.32 10.03
CA ILE A 314 -12.13 19.87 10.85
C ILE A 314 -13.23 18.81 10.98
N GLU A 315 -13.58 18.43 12.21
CA GLU A 315 -14.71 17.52 12.49
C GLU A 315 -16.03 18.12 11.99
N LYS A 316 -16.81 17.31 11.28
CA LYS A 316 -18.06 17.72 10.64
C LYS A 316 -19.28 16.98 11.13
N ILE A 317 -19.10 15.80 11.75
CA ILE A 317 -20.21 15.02 12.27
C ILE A 317 -20.54 15.51 13.67
N LYS A 318 -21.82 15.80 13.88
CA LYS A 318 -22.38 16.02 15.20
C LYS A 318 -22.94 14.70 15.72
N ASN A 319 -22.77 14.46 17.02
CA ASN A 319 -23.35 13.30 17.71
C ASN A 319 -22.98 11.96 17.06
N GLY A 320 -21.70 11.82 16.69
CA GLY A 320 -21.19 10.62 16.03
C GLY A 320 -21.20 9.36 16.90
N ASP A 321 -21.10 9.54 18.21
CA ASP A 321 -21.23 8.51 19.25
C ASP A 321 -22.69 8.19 19.59
N LEU A 322 -23.64 8.98 19.07
CA LEU A 322 -25.09 8.76 19.16
C LEU A 322 -25.66 8.75 20.59
N GLU A 323 -24.90 9.27 21.56
CA GLU A 323 -25.32 9.43 22.96
C GLU A 323 -26.30 10.61 23.14
N GLY A 324 -26.31 11.56 22.21
CA GLY A 324 -27.31 12.62 22.09
C GLY A 324 -28.47 12.29 21.14
N THR A 325 -29.31 13.29 20.87
CA THR A 325 -30.49 13.18 19.97
C THR A 325 -30.36 13.95 18.66
N ASP A 326 -29.29 14.75 18.48
CA ASP A 326 -29.07 15.50 17.23
C ASP A 326 -28.58 14.54 16.14
N VAL A 327 -29.42 14.25 15.15
CA VAL A 327 -29.07 13.43 13.99
C VAL A 327 -28.97 14.26 12.71
N SER A 328 -28.81 15.58 12.82
CA SER A 328 -28.77 16.49 11.65
C SER A 328 -27.60 16.26 10.71
N SER A 329 -26.58 15.51 11.16
CA SER A 329 -25.44 15.08 10.33
C SER A 329 -25.73 13.82 9.52
N PHE A 330 -26.95 13.29 9.60
CA PHE A 330 -27.32 12.01 8.99
C PHE A 330 -28.66 12.12 8.27
N ALA A 331 -28.79 11.37 7.17
CA ALA A 331 -30.05 11.19 6.46
C ALA A 331 -30.12 9.77 5.90
N ALA A 332 -31.33 9.25 5.72
CA ALA A 332 -31.56 7.96 5.11
C ALA A 332 -32.76 8.01 4.17
N LYS A 333 -32.83 7.03 3.28
CA LYS A 333 -33.93 6.83 2.34
C LYS A 333 -34.12 5.34 2.14
N GLU A 334 -35.31 4.88 2.46
CA GLU A 334 -35.81 3.57 2.04
C GLU A 334 -36.47 3.69 0.65
N TYR A 335 -36.43 2.63 -0.15
CA TYR A 335 -37.15 2.60 -1.42
C TYR A 335 -38.63 2.98 -1.21
N SER A 336 -39.20 3.71 -2.17
CA SER A 336 -40.57 4.28 -2.13
C SER A 336 -40.85 5.35 -1.06
N LYS A 337 -39.90 5.65 -0.16
CA LYS A 337 -39.99 6.74 0.82
C LYS A 337 -39.19 7.98 0.40
N GLY A 338 -39.43 9.09 1.09
CA GLY A 338 -38.63 10.31 0.99
C GLY A 338 -37.32 10.21 1.78
N VAL A 339 -36.50 11.25 1.70
CA VAL A 339 -35.33 11.38 2.58
C VAL A 339 -35.81 11.76 3.98
N GLU A 340 -35.40 10.99 4.99
CA GLU A 340 -35.76 11.17 6.39
C GLU A 340 -34.55 11.07 7.32
N ALA A 341 -34.74 11.40 8.60
CA ALA A 341 -33.72 11.21 9.61
C ALA A 341 -33.64 9.72 9.98
N PRO A 342 -32.43 9.14 10.12
CA PRO A 342 -32.30 7.74 10.50
C PRO A 342 -32.72 7.49 11.95
N GLU A 343 -33.16 6.27 12.23
CA GLU A 343 -33.50 5.83 13.59
C GLU A 343 -32.24 5.61 14.43
N ILE A 344 -32.27 6.04 15.70
CA ILE A 344 -31.30 5.61 16.72
C ILE A 344 -31.89 4.40 17.46
N ALA A 345 -31.34 3.22 17.20
CA ALA A 345 -31.60 2.04 18.01
C ALA A 345 -30.88 2.17 19.36
N THR A 346 -31.55 1.86 20.47
CA THR A 346 -30.94 1.88 21.82
C THR A 346 -30.41 0.52 22.25
N SER A 347 -30.83 -0.53 21.56
CA SER A 347 -30.31 -1.89 21.70
C SER A 347 -30.50 -2.59 20.35
N ILE A 348 -29.64 -3.55 20.05
CA ILE A 348 -29.75 -4.35 18.83
C ILE A 348 -29.70 -5.83 19.20
N SER A 349 -30.47 -6.64 18.47
CA SER A 349 -30.47 -8.09 18.59
C SER A 349 -30.16 -8.72 17.25
N TYR A 350 -29.26 -9.68 17.23
CA TYR A 350 -28.76 -10.26 16.00
C TYR A 350 -28.15 -11.64 16.18
N LEU A 351 -27.93 -12.32 15.05
CA LEU A 351 -27.26 -13.61 15.00
C LEU A 351 -25.76 -13.42 14.82
N TYR A 352 -25.00 -13.81 15.82
CA TYR A 352 -23.56 -13.84 15.76
C TYR A 352 -23.06 -15.15 15.13
N MET A 353 -22.37 -15.00 14.00
CA MET A 353 -21.56 -16.03 13.36
C MET A 353 -20.19 -15.43 13.04
N PRO A 354 -19.10 -16.01 13.55
CA PRO A 354 -17.79 -15.46 13.34
C PRO A 354 -17.37 -15.66 11.88
N THR A 355 -16.87 -14.60 11.24
CA THR A 355 -16.44 -14.65 9.84
C THR A 355 -14.93 -14.58 9.71
N SER A 356 -14.28 -13.89 10.64
CA SER A 356 -12.85 -13.67 10.65
C SER A 356 -12.34 -13.54 12.07
N THR A 357 -11.09 -13.91 12.31
CA THR A 357 -10.40 -13.74 13.59
C THR A 357 -9.16 -12.89 13.35
N PRO A 358 -9.00 -11.76 14.07
CA PRO A 358 -7.78 -10.98 13.99
C PRO A 358 -6.56 -11.84 14.34
N LEU A 359 -5.45 -11.58 13.67
CA LEU A 359 -4.18 -12.17 14.06
C LEU A 359 -3.79 -11.66 15.45
N THR A 360 -3.36 -12.57 16.31
CA THR A 360 -2.77 -12.21 17.61
C THR A 360 -1.47 -11.40 17.38
N PRO A 361 -1.02 -10.58 18.36
CA PRO A 361 0.25 -9.87 18.24
C PRO A 361 1.44 -10.80 17.90
N GLN A 362 1.45 -12.02 18.44
CA GLN A 362 2.49 -13.01 18.12
C GLN A 362 2.39 -13.50 16.67
N GLU A 363 1.19 -13.78 16.16
CA GLU A 363 1.00 -14.18 14.76
C GLU A 363 1.37 -13.05 13.79
N GLN A 364 1.06 -11.80 14.13
CA GLN A 364 1.49 -10.62 13.36
C GLN A 364 3.02 -10.52 13.34
N HIS A 365 3.65 -10.63 14.51
CA HIS A 365 5.11 -10.65 14.65
C HIS A 365 5.74 -11.75 13.78
N ASP A 366 5.31 -13.01 13.94
CA ASP A 366 5.90 -14.16 13.25
C ASP A 366 5.72 -14.08 11.73
N THR A 367 4.58 -13.54 11.28
CA THR A 367 4.29 -13.29 9.86
C THR A 367 5.27 -12.27 9.28
N LEU A 368 5.58 -11.21 10.01
CA LEU A 368 6.54 -10.18 9.57
C LEU A 368 7.99 -10.65 9.67
N VAL A 369 8.34 -11.45 10.68
CA VAL A 369 9.64 -12.15 10.75
C VAL A 369 9.84 -13.01 9.50
N TYR A 370 8.82 -13.77 9.10
CA TYR A 370 8.85 -14.58 7.88
C TYR A 370 9.01 -13.70 6.62
N ALA A 371 8.26 -12.60 6.52
CA ALA A 371 8.36 -11.68 5.40
C ALA A 371 9.77 -11.06 5.27
N MET A 372 10.34 -10.61 6.40
CA MET A 372 11.68 -10.04 6.47
C MET A 372 12.76 -11.08 6.15
N ASP A 373 12.64 -12.33 6.63
CA ASP A 373 13.54 -13.44 6.26
C ASP A 373 13.57 -13.66 4.75
N LYS A 374 12.39 -13.77 4.11
CA LYS A 374 12.29 -13.96 2.66
C LYS A 374 12.92 -12.80 1.88
N TRP A 375 12.68 -11.57 2.32
CA TRP A 375 13.23 -10.37 1.68
C TRP A 375 14.75 -10.31 1.79
N ILE A 376 15.30 -10.34 3.01
CA ILE A 376 16.74 -10.20 3.25
C ILE A 376 17.49 -11.39 2.67
N LYS A 377 16.99 -12.61 2.82
CA LYS A 377 17.57 -13.81 2.18
C LYS A 377 17.66 -13.63 0.67
N GLY A 378 16.54 -13.23 0.04
CA GLY A 378 16.48 -13.04 -1.41
C GLY A 378 17.43 -11.96 -1.90
N MET A 379 17.53 -10.84 -1.17
CA MET A 379 18.46 -9.75 -1.48
C MET A 379 19.92 -10.19 -1.39
N MET A 380 20.30 -10.85 -0.30
CA MET A 380 21.68 -11.34 -0.10
C MET A 380 22.06 -12.38 -1.16
N GLN A 381 21.16 -13.32 -1.46
CA GLN A 381 21.37 -14.32 -2.51
C GLN A 381 21.48 -13.70 -3.91
N ALA A 382 20.65 -12.68 -4.21
CA ALA A 382 20.70 -11.97 -5.48
C ALA A 382 22.02 -11.20 -5.67
N CYS A 383 22.57 -10.66 -4.58
CA CYS A 383 23.85 -9.96 -4.59
C CYS A 383 25.05 -10.92 -4.68
N ASN A 384 24.88 -12.19 -4.30
CA ASN A 384 25.88 -13.25 -4.38
C ASN A 384 27.26 -12.82 -3.82
N GLY A 385 27.26 -12.22 -2.63
CA GLY A 385 28.47 -11.75 -1.94
C GLY A 385 29.16 -10.52 -2.55
N LYS A 386 28.64 -9.94 -3.64
CA LYS A 386 29.25 -8.76 -4.31
C LYS A 386 28.94 -7.43 -3.61
N VAL A 387 27.82 -7.35 -2.90
CA VAL A 387 27.47 -6.19 -2.07
C VAL A 387 27.91 -6.48 -0.64
N LYS A 388 28.89 -5.71 -0.15
CA LYS A 388 29.57 -5.96 1.12
C LYS A 388 29.22 -4.96 2.22
N ALA A 389 28.38 -3.97 1.93
CA ALA A 389 27.92 -3.03 2.93
C ALA A 389 26.48 -2.64 2.65
N TRP A 390 25.69 -2.49 3.71
CA TRP A 390 24.28 -2.09 3.66
C TRP A 390 23.96 -1.12 4.78
N ASP A 391 23.08 -0.16 4.51
CA ASP A 391 22.27 0.37 5.59
C ASP A 391 21.25 -0.71 5.96
N VAL A 392 21.40 -1.31 7.14
CA VAL A 392 20.49 -2.38 7.59
C VAL A 392 19.14 -1.80 7.96
N VAL A 393 19.14 -0.62 8.58
CA VAL A 393 17.95 0.14 8.94
C VAL A 393 18.17 1.61 8.57
N ASN A 394 17.16 2.21 7.93
CA ASN A 394 17.16 3.60 7.52
C ASN A 394 16.14 4.43 8.32
N GLU A 395 16.55 5.62 8.78
CA GLU A 395 15.70 6.67 9.34
C GLU A 395 14.83 6.21 10.51
N ALA A 396 15.41 5.46 11.43
CA ALA A 396 14.68 4.89 12.54
C ALA A 396 14.28 5.94 13.60
N ILE A 397 15.05 7.02 13.75
CA ILE A 397 14.88 7.98 14.85
C ILE A 397 13.91 9.09 14.45
N SER A 398 12.87 9.33 15.25
CA SER A 398 11.80 10.29 14.93
C SER A 398 12.23 11.77 14.96
N GLY A 399 13.34 12.09 15.62
CA GLY A 399 13.70 13.49 15.89
C GLY A 399 12.78 14.20 16.89
N GLY A 400 11.87 13.46 17.53
CA GLY A 400 10.90 13.92 18.51
C GLY A 400 10.66 12.91 19.64
N GLY A 401 9.73 13.25 20.54
CA GLY A 401 9.41 12.39 21.68
C GLY A 401 10.52 12.28 22.74
N ASN A 402 10.28 11.40 23.72
CA ASN A 402 11.22 11.06 24.77
C ASN A 402 11.08 9.57 25.12
N ASP A 403 12.18 8.82 25.03
CA ASP A 403 12.25 7.39 25.37
C ASP A 403 12.26 7.12 26.90
N GLY A 404 11.94 8.14 27.71
CA GLY A 404 12.04 8.11 29.18
C GLY A 404 13.46 8.32 29.71
N GLN A 405 14.47 8.38 28.83
CA GLN A 405 15.89 8.56 29.18
C GLN A 405 16.48 9.84 28.56
N GLY A 406 15.62 10.70 28.01
CA GLY A 406 16.01 11.97 27.40
C GLY A 406 16.46 11.85 25.94
N ASN A 407 16.31 10.69 25.30
CA ASN A 407 16.59 10.51 23.86
C ASN A 407 15.30 10.59 23.04
N TYR A 408 15.43 10.89 21.75
CA TYR A 408 14.31 10.75 20.83
C TYR A 408 13.89 9.29 20.70
N THR A 409 12.59 9.07 20.50
CA THR A 409 12.01 7.74 20.29
C THR A 409 12.30 7.24 18.87
N LEU A 410 11.98 5.97 18.62
CA LEU A 410 11.84 5.51 17.24
C LEU A 410 10.61 6.16 16.60
N GLN A 411 10.54 6.11 15.27
CA GLN A 411 9.30 6.42 14.56
C GLN A 411 8.21 5.42 14.93
N HIS A 412 6.94 5.81 14.93
CA HIS A 412 5.79 4.94 15.20
C HIS A 412 4.56 5.50 14.50
N SER A 413 3.57 4.66 14.20
CA SER A 413 2.29 5.16 13.64
C SER A 413 1.58 6.15 14.56
N SER A 414 1.71 5.99 15.88
CA SER A 414 1.13 6.88 16.88
C SER A 414 1.80 8.26 16.96
N GLY A 415 3.04 8.38 16.46
CA GLY A 415 3.77 9.65 16.38
C GLY A 415 3.47 10.46 15.13
N TYR A 416 2.68 9.91 14.19
CA TYR A 416 2.36 10.58 12.94
C TYR A 416 1.40 11.75 13.14
N VAL A 417 1.79 12.93 12.64
CA VAL A 417 0.96 14.14 12.65
C VAL A 417 0.62 14.53 11.21
N PRO A 418 -0.64 14.35 10.75
CA PRO A 418 -1.06 14.74 9.41
C PRO A 418 -0.79 16.22 9.13
N GLY A 419 -0.01 16.52 8.08
CA GLY A 419 0.28 17.89 7.66
C GLY A 419 1.39 18.60 8.46
N ALA A 420 2.08 17.90 9.36
CA ALA A 420 3.35 18.38 9.88
C ALA A 420 4.37 18.51 8.73
N THR A 421 5.18 19.57 8.76
CA THR A 421 6.27 19.81 7.80
C THR A 421 7.52 19.00 8.14
N THR A 422 7.46 18.16 9.18
CA THR A 422 8.53 17.21 9.43
C THR A 422 8.55 16.22 8.29
N TRP A 423 9.75 15.86 7.83
CA TRP A 423 9.99 14.79 6.85
C TRP A 423 9.58 13.40 7.37
N ASP A 424 8.74 13.35 8.41
CA ASP A 424 8.06 12.18 8.97
C ASP A 424 6.98 11.75 7.98
N VAL A 425 7.43 11.01 6.96
CA VAL A 425 6.67 10.05 6.16
C VAL A 425 5.17 10.01 6.41
N GLY A 426 4.46 10.85 5.65
CA GLY A 426 3.00 10.86 5.61
C GLY A 426 2.41 9.60 5.00
N GLY A 427 1.29 9.12 5.58
CA GLY A 427 0.23 8.27 4.98
C GLY A 427 0.59 6.85 4.52
N ASP A 428 1.80 6.66 4.00
CA ASP A 428 2.31 5.46 3.33
C ASP A 428 3.60 4.96 4.03
N ALA A 429 3.62 4.95 5.36
CA ALA A 429 4.69 4.34 6.15
C ALA A 429 4.27 2.96 6.69
N PHE A 430 5.24 2.07 6.84
CA PHE A 430 5.10 0.78 7.53
C PHE A 430 6.12 0.68 8.67
N TYR A 431 5.67 0.91 9.90
CA TYR A 431 6.53 0.90 11.08
C TYR A 431 6.69 -0.52 11.62
N TRP A 432 7.80 -1.18 11.31
CA TRP A 432 8.08 -2.57 11.73
C TRP A 432 7.98 -2.75 13.25
N GLN A 433 8.50 -1.79 14.01
CA GLN A 433 8.46 -1.71 15.47
C GLN A 433 7.05 -1.71 16.07
N ASP A 434 6.02 -1.25 15.35
CA ASP A 434 4.63 -1.29 15.86
C ASP A 434 4.12 -2.73 16.00
N TYR A 435 4.71 -3.67 15.25
CA TYR A 435 4.30 -5.07 15.23
C TYR A 435 5.35 -6.02 15.82
N MET A 436 6.64 -5.67 15.65
CA MET A 436 7.76 -6.50 16.10
C MET A 436 8.35 -6.02 17.43
N GLY A 437 8.11 -4.77 17.81
CA GLY A 437 8.73 -4.11 18.96
C GLY A 437 10.05 -3.40 18.62
N ASP A 438 10.36 -2.34 19.38
CA ASP A 438 11.46 -1.39 19.16
C ASP A 438 12.85 -2.03 19.06
N LEU A 439 13.07 -3.10 19.82
CA LEU A 439 14.36 -3.79 19.84
C LEU A 439 14.44 -4.85 18.74
N GLU A 440 13.39 -5.65 18.58
CA GLU A 440 13.45 -6.89 17.81
C GLU A 440 13.58 -6.65 16.32
N TYR A 441 12.89 -5.66 15.73
CA TYR A 441 12.92 -5.50 14.28
C TYR A 441 14.33 -5.20 13.73
N VAL A 442 15.14 -4.40 14.44
CA VAL A 442 16.54 -4.12 14.06
C VAL A 442 17.42 -5.34 14.28
N ARG A 443 17.30 -5.98 15.45
CA ARG A 443 18.06 -7.20 15.77
C ARG A 443 17.80 -8.30 14.74
N GLN A 444 16.54 -8.47 14.37
CA GLN A 444 16.10 -9.41 13.35
C GLN A 444 16.69 -9.09 11.97
N ALA A 445 16.66 -7.83 11.54
CA ALA A 445 17.26 -7.41 10.27
C ALA A 445 18.78 -7.67 10.24
N VAL A 446 19.48 -7.32 11.31
CA VAL A 446 20.93 -7.56 11.47
C VAL A 446 21.23 -9.07 11.43
N ARG A 447 20.51 -9.87 12.23
CA ARG A 447 20.67 -11.32 12.30
C ARG A 447 20.49 -11.99 10.95
N LEU A 448 19.44 -11.62 10.21
CA LEU A 448 19.16 -12.16 8.87
C LEU A 448 20.20 -11.73 7.84
N ALA A 449 20.63 -10.47 7.88
CA ALA A 449 21.67 -9.97 6.98
C ALA A 449 22.99 -10.73 7.18
N ARG A 450 23.37 -11.00 8.44
CA ARG A 450 24.54 -11.84 8.77
C ARG A 450 24.38 -13.30 8.39
N LYS A 451 23.19 -13.86 8.58
CA LYS A 451 22.91 -15.26 8.27
C LYS A 451 23.05 -15.57 6.77
N TYR A 452 22.67 -14.64 5.92
CA TYR A 452 22.61 -14.87 4.46
C TYR A 452 23.66 -14.09 3.66
N GLY A 453 24.24 -13.03 4.20
CA GLY A 453 25.28 -12.24 3.57
C GLY A 453 26.68 -12.84 3.73
N PRO A 454 27.70 -12.24 3.11
CA PRO A 454 29.09 -12.69 3.22
C PRO A 454 29.67 -12.40 4.62
N GLU A 455 30.73 -13.13 5.00
CA GLU A 455 31.39 -12.97 6.31
C GLU A 455 31.93 -11.55 6.57
N ASP A 456 32.40 -10.88 5.52
CA ASP A 456 32.99 -9.54 5.59
C ASP A 456 31.98 -8.39 5.42
N LEU A 457 30.68 -8.70 5.45
CA LEU A 457 29.58 -7.74 5.36
C LEU A 457 29.75 -6.61 6.39
N LYS A 458 29.31 -5.39 6.05
CA LYS A 458 29.23 -4.24 6.95
C LYS A 458 27.80 -3.72 7.05
N LEU A 459 27.31 -3.52 8.26
CA LEU A 459 25.94 -3.07 8.52
C LEU A 459 25.93 -1.72 9.22
N PHE A 460 25.26 -0.76 8.60
CA PHE A 460 25.12 0.62 9.05
C PHE A 460 23.68 0.90 9.49
N ILE A 461 23.51 1.72 10.53
CA ILE A 461 22.24 2.43 10.73
C ILE A 461 22.42 3.82 10.12
N ASN A 462 21.54 4.17 9.18
CA ASN A 462 21.60 5.40 8.40
C ASN A 462 20.46 6.34 8.78
N ASP A 463 20.73 7.64 8.93
CA ASP A 463 19.70 8.62 9.30
C ASP A 463 20.07 10.05 8.84
N TYR A 464 19.07 10.92 8.72
CA TYR A 464 19.22 12.35 8.43
C TYR A 464 19.16 13.21 9.69
N ASN A 465 19.52 14.49 9.56
CA ASN A 465 19.53 15.48 10.67
C ASN A 465 20.42 15.07 11.85
N LEU A 466 21.40 14.19 11.66
CA LEU A 466 22.38 13.88 12.70
C LEU A 466 23.29 15.08 12.99
N GLU A 467 23.44 15.94 11.98
CA GLU A 467 24.18 17.20 11.96
C GLU A 467 23.37 18.41 12.46
N SER A 468 22.18 18.19 13.02
CA SER A 468 21.26 19.23 13.50
C SER A 468 21.90 20.20 14.51
N ASP A 469 21.71 21.50 14.28
CA ASP A 469 22.17 22.59 15.15
C ASP A 469 21.08 23.09 16.12
N TRP A 470 19.80 22.85 15.84
CA TRP A 470 18.67 23.32 16.64
C TRP A 470 18.41 22.48 17.91
N ASP A 471 18.89 21.25 17.95
CA ASP A 471 18.66 20.31 19.06
C ASP A 471 19.95 19.95 19.81
N SER A 472 21.05 20.68 19.56
CA SER A 472 22.37 20.37 20.11
C SER A 472 22.85 18.93 19.77
N ASN A 473 22.64 18.50 18.52
CA ASN A 473 22.94 17.16 18.02
C ASN A 473 22.22 16.05 18.82
N LYS A 474 21.00 16.30 19.29
CA LYS A 474 20.24 15.32 20.07
C LYS A 474 19.88 14.10 19.24
N LYS A 475 19.62 14.24 17.93
CA LYS A 475 19.32 13.09 17.06
C LYS A 475 20.46 12.08 16.97
N VAL A 476 21.70 12.51 16.73
CA VAL A 476 22.86 11.57 16.73
C VAL A 476 23.14 10.96 18.10
N LYS A 477 22.98 11.72 19.19
CA LYS A 477 23.09 11.17 20.56
C LYS A 477 22.04 10.07 20.79
N SER A 478 20.81 10.30 20.32
CA SER A 478 19.72 9.33 20.40
C SER A 478 20.01 8.08 19.58
N LEU A 479 20.49 8.24 18.33
CA LEU A 479 20.90 7.13 17.48
C LEU A 479 21.99 6.28 18.14
N ILE A 480 23.02 6.91 18.71
CA ILE A 480 24.09 6.22 19.44
C ILE A 480 23.51 5.44 20.63
N ASN A 481 22.54 6.00 21.35
CA ASN A 481 21.87 5.30 22.45
C ASN A 481 21.06 4.10 21.97
N TRP A 482 20.30 4.23 20.88
CA TRP A 482 19.54 3.14 20.29
C TRP A 482 20.42 2.01 19.77
N ILE A 483 21.55 2.33 19.13
CA ILE A 483 22.53 1.32 18.74
C ILE A 483 23.02 0.52 19.95
N LYS A 484 23.33 1.18 21.08
CA LYS A 484 23.68 0.48 22.33
C LYS A 484 22.57 -0.44 22.82
N LYS A 485 21.30 0.00 22.74
CA LYS A 485 20.14 -0.82 23.13
C LYS A 485 19.98 -2.05 22.22
N TRP A 486 20.14 -1.88 20.91
CA TRP A 486 20.05 -3.00 19.96
C TRP A 486 21.18 -4.02 20.17
N GLU A 487 22.41 -3.57 20.40
CA GLU A 487 23.58 -4.43 20.64
C GLU A 487 23.65 -5.02 22.07
N ALA A 488 22.76 -4.60 22.99
CA ALA A 488 22.77 -5.06 24.38
C ALA A 488 22.40 -6.55 24.57
N ASP A 489 21.95 -7.23 23.52
CA ASP A 489 21.74 -8.69 23.54
C ASP A 489 23.06 -9.49 23.47
N GLY A 490 24.18 -8.84 23.13
CA GLY A 490 25.49 -9.48 22.96
C GLY A 490 25.66 -10.25 21.64
N GLU A 491 24.66 -10.28 20.76
CA GLU A 491 24.68 -10.98 19.48
C GLU A 491 24.59 -10.01 18.29
N THR A 492 23.76 -8.98 18.43
CA THR A 492 23.55 -7.97 17.40
C THR A 492 24.80 -7.11 17.25
N LYS A 493 25.30 -7.01 16.02
CA LYS A 493 26.51 -6.25 15.68
C LYS A 493 26.26 -5.25 14.55
N ILE A 494 26.26 -3.98 14.91
CA ILE A 494 26.16 -2.83 13.99
C ILE A 494 27.57 -2.24 13.82
N ASP A 495 28.12 -2.33 12.62
CA ASP A 495 29.51 -1.93 12.37
C ASP A 495 29.67 -0.42 12.24
N GLY A 496 28.64 0.28 11.82
CA GLY A 496 28.77 1.68 11.44
C GLY A 496 27.52 2.53 11.58
N ILE A 497 27.76 3.85 11.47
CA ILE A 497 26.74 4.88 11.47
C ILE A 497 26.84 5.66 10.16
N GLY A 498 25.74 5.69 9.41
CA GLY A 498 25.56 6.53 8.22
C GLY A 498 24.93 7.86 8.61
N THR A 499 25.52 8.96 8.16
CA THR A 499 24.90 10.29 8.21
C THR A 499 24.59 10.74 6.79
N GLN A 500 23.31 10.94 6.48
CA GLN A 500 22.87 11.32 5.13
C GLN A 500 23.41 12.69 4.75
N MET A 501 23.34 13.66 5.66
CA MET A 501 23.81 15.04 5.47
C MET A 501 23.18 15.77 4.27
N HIS A 502 21.85 15.75 4.16
CA HIS A 502 21.09 16.61 3.24
C HIS A 502 21.04 18.05 3.75
N ILE A 503 22.05 18.86 3.40
CA ILE A 503 22.25 20.19 4.02
C ILE A 503 22.06 21.34 3.02
N SER A 504 22.30 22.56 3.50
CA SER A 504 22.41 23.75 2.67
C SER A 504 23.64 24.58 3.06
N CYS A 505 24.21 25.28 2.08
CA CYS A 505 25.18 26.33 2.31
C CYS A 505 24.45 27.66 2.49
N TYR A 506 24.81 28.43 3.51
CA TYR A 506 24.13 29.67 3.87
C TYR A 506 25.04 30.87 3.61
N MET A 507 24.53 31.90 2.95
CA MET A 507 25.22 33.20 2.85
C MET A 507 25.28 33.94 4.18
N ASN A 508 24.33 33.70 5.09
CA ASN A 508 24.38 34.25 6.44
C ASN A 508 25.52 33.60 7.25
N GLU A 509 26.50 34.39 7.67
CA GLU A 509 27.71 33.89 8.34
C GLU A 509 27.43 33.25 9.71
N THR A 510 26.51 33.83 10.49
CA THR A 510 26.14 33.29 11.81
C THR A 510 25.52 31.91 11.66
N THR A 511 24.54 31.77 10.75
CA THR A 511 23.91 30.48 10.46
C THR A 511 24.95 29.48 9.95
N GLN A 512 25.78 29.88 8.99
CA GLN A 512 26.81 29.00 8.42
C GLN A 512 27.82 28.52 9.48
N ALA A 513 28.20 29.39 10.42
CA ALA A 513 29.08 29.05 11.53
C ALA A 513 28.41 28.07 12.51
N ASN A 514 27.11 28.24 12.79
CA ASN A 514 26.34 27.31 13.64
C ASN A 514 26.31 25.90 13.01
N LYS A 515 26.00 25.81 11.71
CA LYS A 515 26.00 24.54 10.96
C LYS A 515 27.37 23.86 10.99
N LYS A 516 28.45 24.62 10.80
CA LYS A 516 29.83 24.10 10.91
C LYS A 516 30.11 23.55 12.31
N ARG A 517 29.71 24.24 13.38
CA ARG A 517 29.89 23.74 14.76
C ARG A 517 29.12 22.44 15.01
N ALA A 518 27.88 22.35 14.55
CA ALA A 518 27.06 21.15 14.71
C ALA A 518 27.61 19.95 13.92
N ILE A 519 28.06 20.14 12.67
CA ILE A 519 28.73 19.08 11.88
C ILE A 519 30.01 18.61 12.56
N THR A 520 30.83 19.54 13.07
CA THR A 520 32.07 19.21 13.81
C THR A 520 31.76 18.36 15.03
N ASN A 521 30.72 18.72 15.78
CA ASN A 521 30.30 17.99 16.97
C ASN A 521 29.72 16.62 16.63
N MET A 522 28.90 16.51 15.58
CA MET A 522 28.39 15.23 15.07
C MET A 522 29.55 14.28 14.73
N PHE A 523 30.54 14.70 13.95
CA PHE A 523 31.68 13.85 13.61
C PHE A 523 32.47 13.41 14.84
N LYS A 524 32.68 14.29 15.83
CA LYS A 524 33.33 13.92 17.09
C LYS A 524 32.53 12.87 17.87
N LEU A 525 31.20 13.04 17.95
CA LEU A 525 30.32 12.08 18.63
C LEU A 525 30.32 10.71 17.92
N MET A 526 30.28 10.70 16.59
CA MET A 526 30.35 9.47 15.80
C MET A 526 31.71 8.77 15.95
N ALA A 527 32.83 9.51 15.89
CA ALA A 527 34.17 8.97 16.10
C ALA A 527 34.31 8.30 17.48
N GLN A 528 33.79 8.94 18.53
CA GLN A 528 33.83 8.41 19.92
C GLN A 528 33.13 7.05 20.09
N THR A 529 32.29 6.62 19.16
CA THR A 529 31.63 5.31 19.23
C THR A 529 32.56 4.15 18.92
N GLY A 530 33.70 4.38 18.27
CA GLY A 530 34.56 3.32 17.73
C GLY A 530 33.99 2.61 16.49
N LYS A 531 32.83 3.04 15.99
CA LYS A 531 32.17 2.45 14.81
C LYS A 531 32.66 3.09 13.50
N LEU A 532 32.44 2.40 12.39
CA LEU A 532 32.67 2.94 11.05
C LEU A 532 31.75 4.14 10.81
N VAL A 533 32.26 5.19 10.19
CA VAL A 533 31.52 6.42 9.90
C VAL A 533 31.46 6.61 8.40
N ARG A 534 30.24 6.78 7.88
CA ARG A 534 29.97 7.02 6.47
C ARG A 534 29.14 8.29 6.32
N VAL A 535 29.58 9.20 5.45
CA VAL A 535 28.67 10.21 4.89
C VAL A 535 28.00 9.56 3.69
N SER A 536 26.71 9.28 3.78
CA SER A 536 26.03 8.31 2.92
C SER A 536 25.31 8.93 1.74
N GLU A 537 24.78 10.15 1.87
CA GLU A 537 23.85 10.75 0.92
C GLU A 537 24.06 12.27 0.78
N PHE A 538 25.32 12.70 0.76
CA PHE A 538 25.64 14.12 0.80
C PHE A 538 25.04 14.86 -0.40
N ASP A 539 24.24 15.87 -0.12
CA ASP A 539 23.89 16.91 -1.06
C ASP A 539 23.76 18.26 -0.34
N MET A 540 23.94 19.32 -1.11
CA MET A 540 23.99 20.66 -0.54
C MET A 540 23.31 21.67 -1.46
N GLY A 541 22.21 22.24 -1.00
CA GLY A 541 21.57 23.39 -1.63
C GLY A 541 22.26 24.70 -1.28
N MET A 542 21.74 25.81 -1.81
CA MET A 542 22.21 27.15 -1.51
C MET A 542 21.08 27.98 -0.93
N VAL A 543 21.35 28.71 0.15
CA VAL A 543 20.41 29.61 0.82
C VAL A 543 21.00 31.02 0.87
N ASP A 544 20.25 32.00 0.39
CA ASP A 544 20.68 33.39 0.34
C ASP A 544 20.78 34.04 1.73
N ALA A 545 21.17 35.32 1.78
CA ALA A 545 21.38 36.03 3.04
C ALA A 545 20.08 36.24 3.84
N ASN A 546 18.93 36.16 3.17
CA ASN A 546 17.60 36.33 3.76
C ASN A 546 16.98 35.00 4.20
N GLY A 547 17.70 33.88 4.03
CA GLY A 547 17.21 32.56 4.40
C GLY A 547 16.33 31.89 3.34
N LYS A 548 16.35 32.36 2.09
CA LYS A 548 15.59 31.76 0.99
C LYS A 548 16.45 30.78 0.18
N ASP A 549 15.90 29.62 -0.16
CA ASP A 549 16.53 28.69 -1.10
C ASP A 549 16.78 29.36 -2.46
N VAL A 550 17.96 29.14 -3.02
CA VAL A 550 18.41 29.70 -4.29
C VAL A 550 18.26 28.64 -5.39
N PRO A 551 17.38 28.88 -6.38
CA PRO A 551 17.28 28.06 -7.58
C PRO A 551 18.59 27.94 -8.36
N THR A 552 18.72 26.86 -9.13
CA THR A 552 19.93 26.59 -9.93
C THR A 552 20.27 27.72 -10.91
N ASP A 553 19.26 28.33 -11.54
CA ASP A 553 19.42 29.42 -12.51
C ASP A 553 19.71 30.79 -11.87
N GLN A 554 19.61 30.89 -10.55
CA GLN A 554 19.89 32.11 -9.78
C GLN A 554 21.22 32.04 -9.02
N MET A 555 21.99 30.98 -9.22
CA MET A 555 23.30 30.84 -8.62
C MET A 555 24.28 31.90 -9.14
N THR A 556 24.91 32.61 -8.21
CA THR A 556 26.00 33.55 -8.52
C THR A 556 27.36 32.88 -8.35
N GLU A 557 28.39 33.46 -8.97
CA GLU A 557 29.78 32.97 -8.84
C GLU A 557 30.25 32.93 -7.37
N VAL A 558 29.89 33.94 -6.58
CA VAL A 558 30.19 33.99 -5.14
C VAL A 558 29.54 32.82 -4.39
N MET A 559 28.29 32.49 -4.71
CA MET A 559 27.59 31.35 -4.11
C MET A 559 28.24 30.03 -4.52
N HIS A 560 28.60 29.86 -5.79
CA HIS A 560 29.30 28.67 -6.26
C HIS A 560 30.66 28.47 -5.57
N LYS A 561 31.47 29.52 -5.45
CA LYS A 561 32.75 29.48 -4.72
C LYS A 561 32.54 29.15 -3.24
N ARG A 562 31.51 29.73 -2.61
CA ARG A 562 31.17 29.45 -1.20
C ARG A 562 30.77 27.99 -0.99
N MET A 563 29.94 27.43 -1.87
CA MET A 563 29.59 26.01 -1.84
C MET A 563 30.83 25.13 -2.01
N ALA A 564 31.69 25.41 -2.98
CA ALA A 564 32.92 24.66 -3.20
C ALA A 564 33.82 24.64 -1.95
N ASN A 565 34.00 25.80 -1.31
CA ASN A 565 34.79 25.92 -0.08
C ASN A 565 34.16 25.17 1.08
N TYR A 566 32.83 25.09 1.13
CA TYR A 566 32.15 24.34 2.18
C TYR A 566 32.26 22.82 1.98
N TYR A 567 32.13 22.32 0.75
CA TYR A 567 32.44 20.92 0.40
C TYR A 567 33.86 20.54 0.83
N GLU A 568 34.84 21.36 0.45
CA GLU A 568 36.24 21.17 0.83
C GLU A 568 36.41 21.09 2.35
N TRP A 569 35.79 22.04 3.08
CA TRP A 569 35.88 22.08 4.53
C TRP A 569 35.26 20.81 5.17
N ILE A 570 34.08 20.37 4.73
CA ILE A 570 33.41 19.18 5.28
C ILE A 570 34.27 17.92 5.04
N LEU A 571 34.77 17.73 3.82
CA LEU A 571 35.65 16.59 3.50
C LEU A 571 36.90 16.59 4.38
N LYS A 572 37.54 17.75 4.55
CA LYS A 572 38.69 17.88 5.46
C LYS A 572 38.31 17.60 6.92
N GLN A 573 37.15 18.05 7.39
CA GLN A 573 36.68 17.73 8.74
C GLN A 573 36.47 16.22 8.90
N TYR A 574 35.84 15.54 7.94
CA TYR A 574 35.67 14.09 7.97
C TYR A 574 37.03 13.38 8.07
N LEU A 575 37.97 13.70 7.18
CA LEU A 575 39.30 13.09 7.13
C LEU A 575 40.15 13.40 8.38
N THR A 576 39.91 14.53 9.05
CA THR A 576 40.67 14.95 10.24
C THR A 576 40.07 14.44 11.54
N LEU A 577 38.74 14.46 11.67
CA LEU A 577 38.06 14.18 12.94
C LEU A 577 37.67 12.72 13.11
N ILE A 578 37.44 12.00 12.01
CA ILE A 578 37.16 10.56 12.05
C ILE A 578 38.50 9.83 11.96
N PRO A 579 38.85 8.92 12.89
CA PRO A 579 40.03 8.09 12.79
C PRO A 579 40.09 7.29 11.49
N ALA A 580 41.28 7.12 10.92
CA ALA A 580 41.46 6.56 9.57
C ALA A 580 40.87 5.14 9.41
N ASP A 581 40.89 4.33 10.46
CA ASP A 581 40.29 2.99 10.52
C ASP A 581 38.76 3.00 10.68
N GLN A 582 38.18 4.14 11.09
CA GLN A 582 36.74 4.38 11.13
C GLN A 582 36.21 5.05 9.85
N GLN A 583 37.06 5.60 8.99
CA GLN A 583 36.65 6.27 7.76
C GLN A 583 36.18 5.25 6.69
N TRP A 584 34.87 5.01 6.61
CA TRP A 584 34.33 4.09 5.60
C TRP A 584 34.20 4.74 4.22
N GLY A 585 33.68 5.97 4.15
CA GLY A 585 33.52 6.67 2.88
C GLY A 585 32.58 7.87 2.91
N PHE A 586 32.61 8.59 1.79
CA PHE A 586 31.83 9.80 1.54
C PHE A 586 31.11 9.65 0.19
N CYS A 587 29.79 9.74 0.19
CA CYS A 587 28.95 9.49 -0.97
C CYS A 587 28.09 10.71 -1.29
N GLN A 588 28.11 11.11 -2.56
CA GLN A 588 27.29 12.18 -3.10
C GLN A 588 25.95 11.60 -3.58
N TRP A 589 24.83 12.17 -3.12
CA TRP A 589 23.50 11.70 -3.52
C TRP A 589 23.13 12.10 -4.95
N CYS A 590 23.42 13.35 -5.31
CA CYS A 590 23.08 13.91 -6.62
C CYS A 590 24.33 14.08 -7.51
N ALA A 591 24.38 13.36 -8.64
CA ALA A 591 25.44 13.55 -9.63
C ALA A 591 25.33 14.92 -10.31
N THR A 592 24.13 15.28 -10.77
CA THR A 592 23.82 16.57 -11.40
C THR A 592 22.98 17.44 -10.48
N ASP A 593 22.84 18.72 -10.83
CA ASP A 593 21.79 19.57 -10.26
C ASP A 593 20.40 18.96 -10.46
N SER A 594 19.50 19.30 -9.55
CA SER A 594 18.16 18.70 -9.53
C SER A 594 17.23 19.45 -10.49
N PRO A 595 16.58 18.77 -11.45
CA PRO A 595 15.67 19.43 -12.38
C PRO A 595 14.42 19.94 -11.67
N SER A 596 13.71 20.89 -12.29
CA SER A 596 12.50 21.50 -11.72
C SER A 596 11.35 20.52 -11.48
N ASN A 597 11.33 19.38 -12.19
CA ASN A 597 10.34 18.32 -12.04
C ASN A 597 10.82 17.15 -11.16
N SER A 598 11.94 17.30 -10.45
CA SER A 598 12.45 16.24 -9.56
C SER A 598 11.54 16.04 -8.35
N GLY A 599 11.33 14.78 -7.96
CA GLY A 599 10.73 14.44 -6.66
C GLY A 599 11.65 14.68 -5.47
N TRP A 600 12.94 14.93 -5.72
CA TRP A 600 13.96 15.19 -4.70
C TRP A 600 14.63 16.55 -4.93
N ARG A 601 14.49 17.46 -3.95
CA ARG A 601 15.07 18.83 -3.95
C ARG A 601 14.94 19.54 -5.31
N ALA A 602 13.72 19.64 -5.82
CA ALA A 602 13.43 20.21 -7.14
C ALA A 602 14.12 21.58 -7.35
N ASN A 603 14.64 21.81 -8.57
CA ASN A 603 15.28 23.06 -8.99
C ASN A 603 16.50 23.51 -8.13
N THR A 604 17.09 22.61 -7.35
CA THR A 604 18.16 22.95 -6.38
C THR A 604 19.57 22.65 -6.96
N PRO A 605 20.58 23.51 -6.72
CA PRO A 605 21.95 23.36 -7.25
C PRO A 605 22.81 22.33 -6.49
N VAL A 606 22.27 21.12 -6.28
CA VAL A 606 22.85 20.08 -5.42
C VAL A 606 23.96 19.24 -6.04
N GLY A 607 24.14 19.28 -7.36
CA GLY A 607 25.05 18.41 -8.08
C GLY A 607 26.50 18.85 -8.07
N ILE A 608 27.39 17.88 -8.29
CA ILE A 608 28.78 18.13 -8.66
C ILE A 608 28.87 18.56 -10.14
N TRP A 609 27.93 18.11 -10.95
CA TRP A 609 27.74 18.51 -12.35
C TRP A 609 26.53 19.40 -12.51
N ALA A 610 26.56 20.27 -13.52
CA ALA A 610 25.36 20.95 -13.98
C ALA A 610 24.35 19.95 -14.60
N LEU A 611 23.11 20.39 -14.80
CA LEU A 611 22.08 19.61 -15.50
C LEU A 611 22.60 19.05 -16.83
N ASN A 612 22.14 17.85 -17.18
CA ASN A 612 22.54 17.12 -18.39
C ASN A 612 24.06 16.89 -18.53
N TYR A 613 24.80 16.92 -17.41
CA TYR A 613 26.27 16.80 -17.40
C TYR A 613 26.98 17.88 -18.23
N ALA A 614 26.35 19.05 -18.42
CA ALA A 614 26.84 20.10 -19.32
C ALA A 614 28.26 20.57 -18.98
N TYR A 615 28.58 20.71 -17.69
CA TYR A 615 29.92 21.04 -17.21
C TYR A 615 30.11 20.62 -15.73
N ARG A 616 31.37 20.51 -15.30
CA ARG A 616 31.74 20.33 -13.88
C ARG A 616 31.59 21.65 -13.14
N LYS A 617 30.89 21.65 -12.01
CA LYS A 617 30.70 22.87 -11.21
C LYS A 617 31.91 23.16 -10.32
N HIS A 618 31.96 24.36 -9.76
CA HIS A 618 32.91 24.75 -8.72
C HIS A 618 32.99 23.74 -7.56
N ILE A 619 31.86 23.11 -7.22
CA ILE A 619 31.77 22.05 -6.21
C ILE A 619 32.74 20.89 -6.52
N TYR A 620 32.93 20.51 -7.78
CA TYR A 620 33.90 19.48 -8.18
C TYR A 620 35.32 19.86 -7.72
N ALA A 621 35.73 21.11 -7.94
CA ALA A 621 37.03 21.59 -7.49
C ALA A 621 37.12 21.58 -5.95
N GLY A 622 36.04 21.95 -5.25
CA GLY A 622 35.94 21.83 -3.79
C GLY A 622 36.15 20.39 -3.29
N VAL A 623 35.54 19.41 -3.96
CA VAL A 623 35.75 17.99 -3.66
C VAL A 623 37.21 17.58 -3.88
N VAL A 624 37.80 17.93 -5.03
CA VAL A 624 39.19 17.61 -5.35
C VAL A 624 40.15 18.16 -4.28
N ARG A 625 40.00 19.44 -3.91
CA ARG A 625 40.83 20.06 -2.85
C ARG A 625 40.57 19.45 -1.48
N GLY A 626 39.32 19.06 -1.19
CA GLY A 626 38.95 18.38 0.05
C GLY A 626 39.65 17.03 0.22
N LEU A 627 39.87 16.31 -0.88
CA LEU A 627 40.59 15.04 -0.94
C LEU A 627 42.12 15.20 -1.01
N GLY A 628 42.63 16.43 -0.91
CA GLY A 628 44.08 16.71 -0.97
C GLY A 628 44.66 16.80 -2.40
N GLY A 629 43.81 16.86 -3.42
CA GLY A 629 44.25 17.08 -4.80
C GLY A 629 44.80 18.49 -5.01
N VAL A 630 45.91 18.59 -5.74
CA VAL A 630 46.48 19.87 -6.21
C VAL A 630 45.86 20.17 -7.57
N LEU A 631 45.21 21.33 -7.72
CA LEU A 631 44.68 21.76 -9.01
C LEU A 631 45.85 22.15 -9.92
N THR A 632 46.14 21.34 -10.92
CA THR A 632 47.12 21.68 -11.95
C THR A 632 46.40 22.35 -13.11
N GLY A 633 46.26 23.68 -13.09
CA GLY A 633 46.03 24.47 -14.32
C GLY A 633 44.74 25.28 -14.47
N LEU A 634 43.94 25.52 -13.43
CA LEU A 634 42.81 26.47 -13.49
C LEU A 634 42.56 27.08 -12.10
N ASP A 635 43.32 28.10 -11.73
CA ASP A 635 43.17 28.76 -10.41
C ASP A 635 42.06 29.83 -10.41
N GLU A 636 41.72 30.44 -11.56
CA GLU A 636 40.65 31.43 -11.63
C GLU A 636 39.95 31.37 -13.00
N ILE A 637 38.69 30.92 -13.02
CA ILE A 637 37.74 31.35 -14.07
C ILE A 637 36.89 32.43 -13.42
N GLU A 638 37.24 33.70 -13.66
CA GLU A 638 36.34 34.81 -13.36
C GLU A 638 35.36 34.99 -14.52
N VAL A 639 34.13 34.48 -14.37
CA VAL A 639 33.03 34.76 -15.31
C VAL A 639 32.43 36.14 -15.00
N ASN A 640 33.22 37.20 -15.11
CA ASN A 640 32.75 38.59 -14.97
C ASN A 640 33.10 39.47 -16.18
N GLN A 641 33.71 38.92 -17.22
CA GLN A 641 33.81 39.59 -18.51
C GLN A 641 32.74 38.99 -19.42
N PRO A 642 31.90 39.80 -20.11
CA PRO A 642 31.21 39.28 -21.29
C PRO A 642 32.33 38.81 -22.21
N THR A 643 32.45 37.49 -22.38
CA THR A 643 33.50 36.91 -23.21
C THR A 643 33.42 37.55 -24.57
N THR A 644 34.50 38.24 -24.94
CA THR A 644 34.77 38.57 -26.32
C THR A 644 34.57 37.31 -27.15
N THR A 645 34.04 37.53 -28.35
CA THR A 645 33.51 36.60 -29.35
C THR A 645 34.50 35.57 -29.90
N GLU A 646 35.38 34.99 -29.09
CA GLU A 646 36.25 33.88 -29.50
C GLU A 646 35.56 32.53 -29.25
N GLU A 647 35.39 31.76 -30.33
CA GLU A 647 34.82 30.42 -30.26
C GLU A 647 35.73 29.49 -29.47
N VAL A 648 35.20 28.88 -28.40
CA VAL A 648 35.94 27.87 -27.63
C VAL A 648 35.64 26.49 -28.21
N ILE A 649 36.66 25.84 -28.78
CA ILE A 649 36.51 24.57 -29.49
C ILE A 649 37.31 23.46 -28.80
N PHE A 650 36.67 22.31 -28.58
CA PHE A 650 37.31 21.09 -28.07
C PHE A 650 37.13 19.91 -29.03
N ASN A 651 38.10 19.00 -29.07
CA ASN A 651 37.91 17.69 -29.69
C ASN A 651 37.09 16.75 -28.78
N LEU A 652 36.71 15.56 -29.29
CA LEU A 652 35.93 14.58 -28.51
C LEU A 652 36.66 14.01 -27.29
N GLN A 653 37.98 14.19 -27.21
CA GLN A 653 38.80 13.83 -26.06
C GLN A 653 38.91 14.97 -25.03
N GLY A 654 38.24 16.10 -25.26
CA GLY A 654 38.22 17.24 -24.35
C GLY A 654 39.47 18.13 -24.42
N GLN A 655 40.29 17.99 -25.47
CA GLN A 655 41.45 18.85 -25.69
C GLN A 655 41.02 20.12 -26.41
N ARG A 656 41.44 21.29 -25.91
CA ARG A 656 41.16 22.58 -26.52
C ARG A 656 41.92 22.72 -27.83
N MET A 657 41.22 23.11 -28.89
CA MET A 657 41.80 23.41 -30.19
C MET A 657 42.28 24.88 -30.21
N GLN A 658 43.49 25.13 -30.70
CA GLN A 658 44.06 26.48 -30.86
C GLN A 658 43.94 26.99 -32.30
N ALA A 659 42.82 26.69 -32.97
CA ALA A 659 42.53 27.10 -34.34
C ALA A 659 41.04 27.43 -34.46
N GLU A 660 40.69 28.31 -35.39
CA GLU A 660 39.31 28.67 -35.69
C GLU A 660 38.54 27.45 -36.24
N TYR A 661 37.21 27.41 -36.05
CA TYR A 661 36.41 26.25 -36.46
C TYR A 661 36.62 25.91 -37.94
N ASP A 662 36.76 26.92 -38.80
CA ASP A 662 36.95 26.81 -40.24
C ASP A 662 38.35 26.30 -40.65
N GLU A 663 39.30 26.22 -39.73
CA GLU A 663 40.66 25.70 -39.97
C GLU A 663 40.84 24.23 -39.53
N LEU A 664 39.88 23.69 -38.76
CA LEU A 664 39.96 22.31 -38.26
C LEU A 664 39.76 21.25 -39.36
N PRO A 665 40.38 20.06 -39.25
CA PRO A 665 40.09 18.97 -40.17
C PRO A 665 38.64 18.46 -40.03
N ALA A 666 38.17 17.67 -41.01
CA ALA A 666 36.86 17.03 -40.93
C ALA A 666 36.78 16.14 -39.67
N GLY A 667 35.71 16.30 -38.89
CA GLY A 667 35.63 15.70 -37.57
C GLY A 667 34.49 16.22 -36.73
N ILE A 668 34.37 15.68 -35.52
CA ILE A 668 33.37 16.09 -34.54
C ILE A 668 34.05 16.90 -33.45
N TYR A 669 33.50 18.08 -33.17
CA TYR A 669 34.02 19.04 -32.21
C TYR A 669 32.93 19.52 -31.26
N ILE A 670 33.32 20.09 -30.13
CA ILE A 670 32.45 20.81 -29.21
C ILE A 670 32.81 22.29 -29.34
N VAL A 671 31.96 23.07 -30.01
CA VAL A 671 32.13 24.52 -30.19
C VAL A 671 31.14 25.24 -29.28
N ASN A 672 31.63 26.06 -28.36
CA ASN A 672 30.82 26.79 -27.38
C ASN A 672 29.80 25.89 -26.65
N GLY A 673 30.24 24.68 -26.29
CA GLY A 673 29.43 23.68 -25.59
C GLY A 673 28.46 22.87 -26.46
N LYS A 674 28.41 23.09 -27.77
CA LYS A 674 27.56 22.33 -28.71
C LYS A 674 28.38 21.40 -29.57
N LYS A 675 27.94 20.15 -29.69
CA LYS A 675 28.54 19.16 -30.59
C LYS A 675 28.22 19.52 -32.04
N VAL A 676 29.24 19.75 -32.84
CA VAL A 676 29.15 20.09 -34.26
C VAL A 676 30.03 19.17 -35.10
N MET A 677 29.56 18.84 -36.30
CA MET A 677 30.27 17.99 -37.25
C MET A 677 30.78 18.85 -38.40
N LYS A 678 32.10 18.93 -38.54
CA LYS A 678 32.76 19.56 -39.68
C LYS A 678 32.93 18.54 -40.78
N LYS A 679 32.30 18.79 -41.92
CA LYS A 679 32.31 17.89 -43.09
C LYS A 679 33.57 18.05 -43.91
#